data_AF-A0A507C9K7-F1
#
_entry.id   AF-A0A507C9K7-F1
#
_cell.length_a   1.000
_cell.length_b   1.000
_cell.length_c   1.000
_cell.angle_alpha   90.00
_cell.angle_beta   90.00
_cell.angle_gamma   90.00
#
_symmetry.space_group_name_H-M   'P 1'
#
loop_
_entity.id
_entity.type
_entity.pdbx_description
1 polymer ?
#
loop_
_entity_poly.entity_id
_entity_poly.type
_entity_poly.pdbx_seq_one_letter_code
_entity_poly.pdbx_strand_id
1 'polypeptide(L)'
;MATAAEDAIVLAQPFTLPCGVTVKNRLAKAPMTENLADPRLNLPDENVFRVYKRWAKGGLGMIITGNVPVDRKHMEAARNMALEARDEKHLDLYKQYAEACKQYGCLAVMQISHAGRQTPKPVNPTPLAPSNIKLSGAFGQFAATPRAMTTEDIYETRGKFIVTAKLAQKAGFDGVQIHSAHGYLLSEFMNPLVNVGRTDQYGGTLENRMRLLKEIVAGIRNACGSKFIISVKLNSSDFQAGGATEDDNLAVLKMLEAEKADFVEVSGGSYESPAMMGIGVRESTVKREAYFLDFAEKARKATKIPLMVTGGFRSRSGMAGALRAGATDFIGIGRPLCLHPEMPNALISPTDSSDWKVPESEIDWSKTAGESFWHSGQIIRMAAGLEPDPKMDTKFYMNVWAPRQLIFEPATSFPTNLIWNLIWPVTQAQVTFRTTLVGGIVAALVYRHYNQVENRNINSVMFQQTVINNPGQQSNILFQFSSSPRIQHQMASIIGKALRPRRQIVSSTRTIQRSLWTLERHSEGLLVDFHTHKLPTQSSFHYKWLRDTCQCPKCVHPDNRQKLHSSGDVGAATPSKLEVMDVHGGRTLVVDGGEQQISVKDDDAKLVITWNANSLRQDAGHESVFPISFLRKYKDAVIATPKTHPFATHTWTSSQYTNAPNTFIPYTSVMNTDQGLWQALDTIRKYGLVFIQGLPDQDLAVESLAEKFGCIRRTFYGKSWDVKSIPQARNIAYTSLYLGLHMDLLYFEAPPGLQFLHCLKNSVQGGTSIFVDAFKAVQELKETSPDAYNTLVNTPVTFHYDNDGHHLEYHHPTISIPSNPNTPVVDPLTVYYAPPFQGPLQIPGGLAAQAKFFTAFKEFEDILQRPDMVYERRLDPGDCVIFGNRRVLHGRTEFDSMTGERHLKGAYVDWDDFKDRTRVLDKLFS
;
A
#
# COMPACT_ATOMS: atom_id res chain seq x y z
N MET A 1 30.94 -5.54 -48.65
CA MET A 1 30.61 -5.11 -47.27
C MET A 1 29.51 -4.06 -47.39
N ALA A 2 28.53 -4.06 -46.50
CA ALA A 2 27.53 -2.99 -46.45
C ALA A 2 28.21 -1.65 -46.11
N THR A 3 27.64 -0.54 -46.57
CA THR A 3 28.09 0.80 -46.24
C THR A 3 27.64 1.20 -44.84
N ALA A 4 28.36 2.14 -44.20
CA ALA A 4 27.99 2.65 -42.87
C ALA A 4 26.57 3.24 -42.81
N ALA A 5 26.07 3.78 -43.93
CA ALA A 5 24.70 4.27 -44.07
C ALA A 5 23.66 3.14 -44.11
N GLU A 6 23.94 2.04 -44.83
CA GLU A 6 23.08 0.84 -44.83
C GLU A 6 23.00 0.22 -43.43
N ASP A 7 24.11 0.18 -42.69
CA ASP A 7 24.14 -0.33 -41.33
C ASP A 7 23.31 0.51 -40.36
N ALA A 8 23.38 1.84 -40.49
CA ALA A 8 22.54 2.76 -39.73
C ALA A 8 21.04 2.52 -40.00
N ILE A 9 20.66 2.31 -41.26
CA ILE A 9 19.26 2.01 -41.66
C ILE A 9 18.77 0.70 -41.03
N VAL A 10 19.60 -0.36 -41.02
CA VAL A 10 19.26 -1.64 -40.38
C VAL A 10 19.00 -1.46 -38.89
N LEU A 11 19.85 -0.72 -38.18
CA LEU A 11 19.69 -0.48 -36.75
C LEU A 11 18.48 0.42 -36.45
N ALA A 12 18.20 1.40 -37.31
CA ALA A 12 17.06 2.31 -37.20
C ALA A 12 15.72 1.66 -37.53
N GLN A 13 15.70 0.45 -38.08
CA GLN A 13 14.48 -0.20 -38.55
C GLN A 13 13.51 -0.48 -37.37
N PRO A 14 12.23 -0.11 -37.47
CA PRO A 14 11.24 -0.48 -36.46
C PRO A 14 10.98 -1.99 -36.46
N PHE A 15 10.49 -2.51 -35.34
CA PHE A 15 10.11 -3.92 -35.19
C PHE A 15 8.81 -4.06 -34.40
N THR A 16 7.86 -4.83 -34.92
CA THR A 16 6.59 -5.11 -34.25
C THR A 16 6.66 -6.45 -33.53
N LEU A 17 6.48 -6.42 -32.21
CA LEU A 17 6.45 -7.59 -31.34
C LEU A 17 5.17 -8.43 -31.56
N PRO A 18 5.15 -9.72 -31.15
CA PRO A 18 3.97 -10.59 -31.28
C PRO A 18 2.68 -10.03 -30.65
N CYS A 19 2.78 -9.30 -29.55
CA CYS A 19 1.66 -8.56 -28.92
C CYS A 19 1.12 -7.36 -29.73
N GLY A 20 1.76 -7.02 -30.86
CA GLY A 20 1.38 -5.90 -31.74
C GLY A 20 2.00 -4.55 -31.38
N VAL A 21 2.80 -4.47 -30.32
CA VAL A 21 3.52 -3.23 -29.96
C VAL A 21 4.75 -3.06 -30.85
N THR A 22 4.98 -1.84 -31.34
CA THR A 22 6.11 -1.55 -32.25
C THR A 22 7.22 -0.78 -31.53
N VAL A 23 8.44 -1.32 -31.59
CA VAL A 23 9.68 -0.68 -31.17
C VAL A 23 10.21 0.16 -32.32
N LYS A 24 10.58 1.43 -32.08
CA LYS A 24 10.98 2.37 -33.15
C LYS A 24 12.32 2.06 -33.81
N ASN A 25 13.20 1.28 -33.17
CA ASN A 25 14.49 0.84 -33.72
C ASN A 25 14.98 -0.44 -33.00
N ARG A 26 16.06 -1.05 -33.49
CA ARG A 26 16.57 -2.37 -33.03
C ARG A 26 17.50 -2.30 -31.82
N LEU A 27 17.68 -1.13 -31.20
CA LEU A 27 18.59 -0.91 -30.08
C LEU A 27 17.83 -0.87 -28.74
N ALA A 28 18.27 -1.68 -27.77
CA ALA A 28 17.67 -1.72 -26.44
C ALA A 28 18.73 -1.56 -25.34
N LYS A 29 18.41 -0.79 -24.29
CA LYS A 29 19.21 -0.81 -23.06
C LYS A 29 18.99 -2.15 -22.37
N ALA A 30 20.07 -2.89 -22.17
CA ALA A 30 20.06 -4.09 -21.37
C ALA A 30 19.98 -3.76 -19.86
N PRO A 31 19.31 -4.60 -19.07
CA PRO A 31 19.17 -4.41 -17.62
C PRO A 31 20.54 -4.47 -16.92
N MET A 32 20.75 -3.58 -15.94
CA MET A 32 21.97 -3.47 -15.13
C MET A 32 21.57 -3.18 -13.67
N THR A 33 22.35 -3.67 -12.69
CA THR A 33 22.12 -3.30 -11.28
C THR A 33 22.63 -1.88 -11.03
N GLU A 34 21.70 -0.97 -10.76
CA GLU A 34 21.97 0.48 -10.69
C GLU A 34 22.23 0.98 -9.27
N ASN A 35 21.70 0.29 -8.24
CA ASN A 35 21.84 0.66 -6.82
C ASN A 35 21.39 2.10 -6.50
N LEU A 36 20.32 2.57 -7.16
CA LEU A 36 19.84 3.96 -7.05
C LEU A 36 18.62 4.16 -6.16
N ALA A 37 17.96 3.10 -5.69
CA ALA A 37 16.72 3.27 -4.93
C ALA A 37 16.92 4.04 -3.63
N ASP A 38 15.84 4.66 -3.15
CA ASP A 38 15.76 5.17 -1.79
C ASP A 38 16.21 4.07 -0.79
N PRO A 39 17.17 4.35 0.11
CA PRO A 39 17.79 3.34 0.96
C PRO A 39 16.85 2.77 2.04
N ARG A 40 15.67 3.35 2.24
CA ARG A 40 14.72 2.92 3.30
C ARG A 40 13.51 2.20 2.74
N LEU A 41 12.98 2.66 1.62
CA LEU A 41 11.72 2.22 1.04
C LEU A 41 11.91 1.44 -0.27
N ASN A 42 13.12 1.46 -0.85
CA ASN A 42 13.40 0.87 -2.17
C ASN A 42 12.52 1.46 -3.28
N LEU A 43 12.19 2.75 -3.18
CA LEU A 43 11.39 3.48 -4.16
C LEU A 43 12.28 4.23 -5.15
N PRO A 44 11.81 4.46 -6.40
CA PRO A 44 12.52 5.33 -7.33
C PRO A 44 12.39 6.81 -6.91
N ASP A 45 13.41 7.60 -7.24
CA ASP A 45 13.49 9.03 -6.94
C ASP A 45 13.93 9.83 -8.19
N GLU A 46 14.15 11.13 -8.01
CA GLU A 46 14.59 12.03 -9.08
C GLU A 46 15.92 11.61 -9.72
N ASN A 47 16.82 10.95 -8.99
CA ASN A 47 18.08 10.46 -9.54
C ASN A 47 17.84 9.31 -10.52
N VAL A 48 16.91 8.41 -10.19
CA VAL A 48 16.44 7.37 -11.11
C VAL A 48 15.81 8.02 -12.35
N PHE A 49 14.88 8.95 -12.19
CA PHE A 49 14.21 9.57 -13.34
C PHE A 49 15.21 10.26 -14.28
N ARG A 50 16.22 10.93 -13.72
CA ARG A 50 17.25 11.64 -14.49
C ARG A 50 18.09 10.71 -15.35
N VAL A 51 18.61 9.61 -14.80
CA VAL A 51 19.47 8.69 -15.56
C VAL A 51 18.67 7.98 -16.66
N TYR A 52 17.42 7.61 -16.38
CA TYR A 52 16.55 6.98 -17.37
C TYR A 52 16.15 7.91 -18.51
N LYS A 53 15.85 9.18 -18.19
CA LYS A 53 15.63 10.22 -19.19
C LYS A 53 16.88 10.48 -20.03
N ARG A 54 18.08 10.40 -19.44
CA ARG A 54 19.35 10.54 -20.16
C ARG A 54 19.56 9.41 -21.16
N TRP A 55 19.29 8.15 -20.78
CA TRP A 55 19.33 7.03 -21.71
C TRP A 55 18.25 7.12 -22.80
N ALA A 56 17.03 7.55 -22.46
CA ALA A 56 15.96 7.75 -23.43
C ALA A 56 16.32 8.79 -24.50
N LYS A 57 16.94 9.90 -24.08
CA LYS A 57 17.48 10.94 -24.98
C LYS A 57 18.54 10.40 -25.95
N GLY A 58 19.22 9.32 -25.58
CA GLY A 58 20.21 8.64 -26.39
C GLY A 58 19.69 8.01 -27.68
N GLY A 59 18.38 7.84 -27.84
CA GLY A 59 17.78 7.34 -29.09
C GLY A 59 17.45 5.85 -29.09
N LEU A 60 17.47 5.18 -27.94
CA LEU A 60 17.09 3.76 -27.81
C LEU A 60 15.67 3.50 -28.28
N GLY A 61 15.40 2.33 -28.85
CA GLY A 61 14.05 1.87 -29.17
C GLY A 61 13.30 1.39 -27.94
N MET A 62 14.02 0.75 -27.02
CA MET A 62 13.48 0.18 -25.79
C MET A 62 14.46 0.34 -24.63
N ILE A 63 13.92 0.60 -23.45
CA ILE A 63 14.66 0.62 -22.20
C ILE A 63 14.15 -0.50 -21.30
N ILE A 64 15.04 -1.44 -20.98
CA ILE A 64 14.81 -2.43 -19.95
C ILE A 64 15.43 -1.91 -18.65
N THR A 65 14.62 -1.78 -17.61
CA THR A 65 15.09 -1.25 -16.32
C THR A 65 16.16 -2.16 -15.71
N GLY A 66 16.91 -1.64 -14.74
CA GLY A 66 17.54 -2.46 -13.73
C GLY A 66 16.51 -3.35 -13.03
N ASN A 67 17.00 -4.34 -12.32
CA ASN A 67 16.13 -5.33 -11.72
C ASN A 67 15.22 -4.71 -10.63
N VAL A 68 13.97 -5.14 -10.64
CA VAL A 68 12.93 -4.74 -9.70
C VAL A 68 12.44 -6.00 -8.97
N PRO A 69 12.95 -6.28 -7.77
CA PRO A 69 12.52 -7.46 -7.03
C PRO A 69 11.03 -7.40 -6.72
N VAL A 70 10.36 -8.54 -6.87
CA VAL A 70 8.94 -8.73 -6.56
C VAL A 70 8.68 -8.92 -5.06
N ASP A 71 9.77 -9.06 -4.29
CA ASP A 71 9.78 -9.21 -2.84
C ASP A 71 11.07 -8.61 -2.27
N ARG A 72 10.97 -7.54 -1.46
CA ARG A 72 12.14 -6.92 -0.81
C ARG A 72 12.91 -7.86 0.11
N LYS A 73 12.31 -8.96 0.57
CA LYS A 73 13.02 -9.97 1.37
C LYS A 73 13.97 -10.83 0.52
N HIS A 74 13.98 -10.65 -0.79
CA HIS A 74 14.73 -11.48 -1.74
C HIS A 74 15.42 -10.64 -2.83
N MET A 75 15.95 -9.48 -2.46
CA MET A 75 16.75 -8.61 -3.33
C MET A 75 18.20 -9.09 -3.40
N GLU A 76 18.87 -8.89 -4.54
CA GLU A 76 20.30 -9.16 -4.67
C GLU A 76 21.16 -8.02 -4.08
N ALA A 77 20.63 -6.80 -4.00
CA ALA A 77 21.30 -5.65 -3.41
C ALA A 77 20.34 -4.77 -2.60
N ALA A 78 20.88 -4.06 -1.60
CA ALA A 78 20.06 -3.24 -0.69
C ALA A 78 19.39 -2.05 -1.39
N ARG A 79 19.97 -1.56 -2.48
CA ARG A 79 19.52 -0.36 -3.20
C ARG A 79 18.83 -0.67 -4.53
N ASN A 80 18.27 -1.88 -4.69
CA ASN A 80 17.35 -2.14 -5.79
C ASN A 80 16.02 -1.44 -5.56
N MET A 81 15.36 -1.09 -6.66
CA MET A 81 14.00 -0.60 -6.66
C MET A 81 13.12 -1.82 -6.49
N ALA A 82 12.08 -1.77 -5.67
CA ALA A 82 11.20 -2.92 -5.46
C ALA A 82 9.73 -2.51 -5.52
N LEU A 83 8.91 -3.33 -6.17
CA LEU A 83 7.51 -3.04 -6.42
C LEU A 83 6.65 -4.22 -5.96
N GLU A 84 6.00 -4.05 -4.82
CA GLU A 84 5.10 -5.02 -4.18
C GLU A 84 3.67 -4.47 -4.10
N ALA A 85 2.69 -5.32 -3.75
CA ALA A 85 1.30 -4.92 -3.53
C ALA A 85 1.16 -3.70 -2.60
N ARG A 86 1.97 -3.64 -1.53
CA ARG A 86 1.97 -2.56 -0.54
C ARG A 86 2.38 -1.19 -1.10
N ASP A 87 3.04 -1.16 -2.26
CA ASP A 87 3.58 0.06 -2.87
C ASP A 87 2.60 0.71 -3.85
N GLU A 88 1.40 0.16 -3.99
CA GLU A 88 0.35 0.77 -4.82
C GLU A 88 0.04 2.22 -4.40
N LYS A 89 0.20 2.55 -3.12
CA LYS A 89 0.12 3.93 -2.60
C LYS A 89 1.22 4.87 -3.11
N HIS A 90 2.32 4.33 -3.63
CA HIS A 90 3.47 5.07 -4.17
C HIS A 90 3.58 4.94 -5.69
N LEU A 91 2.52 4.47 -6.36
CA LEU A 91 2.54 4.18 -7.79
C LEU A 91 2.84 5.42 -8.65
N ASP A 92 2.59 6.63 -8.16
CA ASP A 92 2.92 7.87 -8.87
C ASP A 92 4.43 8.07 -9.08
N LEU A 93 5.29 7.52 -8.21
CA LEU A 93 6.74 7.51 -8.44
C LEU A 93 7.12 6.55 -9.57
N TYR A 94 6.42 5.40 -9.65
CA TYR A 94 6.61 4.45 -10.74
C TYR A 94 6.04 4.96 -12.07
N LYS A 95 5.01 5.81 -12.05
CA LYS A 95 4.54 6.53 -13.25
C LYS A 95 5.61 7.48 -13.79
N GLN A 96 6.19 8.30 -12.93
CA GLN A 96 7.30 9.18 -13.31
C GLN A 96 8.50 8.38 -13.84
N TYR A 97 8.76 7.21 -13.25
CA TYR A 97 9.79 6.30 -13.74
C TYR A 97 9.50 5.80 -15.16
N ALA A 98 8.28 5.30 -15.40
CA ALA A 98 7.86 4.87 -16.74
C ALA A 98 7.93 6.02 -17.75
N GLU A 99 7.45 7.20 -17.37
CA GLU A 99 7.48 8.41 -18.21
C GLU A 99 8.91 8.84 -18.57
N ALA A 100 9.85 8.78 -17.62
CA ALA A 100 11.25 9.08 -17.86
C ALA A 100 11.87 8.14 -18.90
N CYS A 101 11.54 6.84 -18.83
CA CYS A 101 11.94 5.86 -19.83
C CYS A 101 11.32 6.14 -21.20
N LYS A 102 10.02 6.49 -21.25
CA LYS A 102 9.23 6.60 -22.49
C LYS A 102 9.45 7.88 -23.27
N GLN A 103 10.24 8.82 -22.74
CA GLN A 103 10.61 10.01 -23.47
C GLN A 103 11.26 9.67 -24.82
N TYR A 104 11.12 10.58 -25.78
CA TYR A 104 11.66 10.41 -27.13
C TYR A 104 11.13 9.16 -27.87
N GLY A 105 10.01 8.57 -27.44
CA GLY A 105 9.36 7.44 -28.11
C GLY A 105 10.02 6.09 -27.84
N CYS A 106 10.76 5.95 -26.74
CA CYS A 106 11.25 4.65 -26.28
C CYS A 106 10.12 3.85 -25.64
N LEU A 107 10.16 2.52 -25.73
CA LEU A 107 9.32 1.67 -24.88
C LEU A 107 9.99 1.43 -23.53
N ALA A 108 9.20 1.30 -22.47
CA ALA A 108 9.66 1.00 -21.12
C ALA A 108 9.25 -0.41 -20.68
N VAL A 109 10.24 -1.28 -20.43
CA VAL A 109 10.03 -2.65 -19.96
C VAL A 109 10.67 -2.80 -18.58
N MET A 110 9.90 -3.13 -17.56
CA MET A 110 10.41 -3.31 -16.21
C MET A 110 11.00 -4.71 -16.04
N GLN A 111 12.28 -4.85 -15.70
CA GLN A 111 12.83 -6.16 -15.35
C GLN A 111 12.39 -6.54 -13.94
N ILE A 112 11.58 -7.59 -13.80
CA ILE A 112 11.10 -8.11 -12.51
C ILE A 112 11.88 -9.36 -12.10
N SER A 113 12.23 -9.48 -10.82
CA SER A 113 13.19 -10.50 -10.36
C SER A 113 12.93 -11.03 -8.95
N HIS A 114 13.64 -12.11 -8.60
CA HIS A 114 13.76 -12.65 -7.25
C HIS A 114 15.14 -13.32 -7.11
N ALA A 115 15.97 -12.86 -6.17
CA ALA A 115 17.39 -13.25 -6.12
C ALA A 115 17.65 -14.68 -5.60
N GLY A 116 16.66 -15.31 -4.98
CA GLY A 116 16.76 -16.70 -4.55
C GLY A 116 17.90 -16.91 -3.55
N ARG A 117 18.72 -17.95 -3.74
CA ARG A 117 19.91 -18.25 -2.92
C ARG A 117 21.03 -17.20 -3.02
N GLN A 118 20.94 -16.24 -3.94
CA GLN A 118 21.90 -15.13 -4.06
C GLN A 118 21.59 -13.95 -3.14
N THR A 119 20.43 -13.96 -2.47
CA THR A 119 20.04 -12.91 -1.53
C THR A 119 21.11 -12.75 -0.44
N PRO A 120 21.69 -11.54 -0.27
CA PRO A 120 22.69 -11.29 0.76
C PRO A 120 22.16 -11.52 2.17
N LYS A 121 23.02 -12.02 3.06
CA LYS A 121 22.66 -12.28 4.46
C LYS A 121 22.03 -11.08 5.20
N PRO A 122 22.46 -9.83 4.98
CA PRO A 122 21.82 -8.66 5.61
C PRO A 122 20.39 -8.37 5.08
N VAL A 123 20.06 -8.76 3.85
CA VAL A 123 18.69 -8.62 3.29
C VAL A 123 17.77 -9.65 3.94
N ASN A 124 18.20 -10.91 3.94
CA ASN A 124 17.44 -12.00 4.53
C ASN A 124 18.41 -13.11 4.94
N PRO A 125 18.42 -13.51 6.24
CA PRO A 125 19.32 -14.55 6.71
C PRO A 125 18.91 -15.96 6.26
N THR A 126 17.68 -16.14 5.77
CA THR A 126 17.12 -17.42 5.31
C THR A 126 16.25 -17.20 4.05
N PRO A 127 16.84 -16.82 2.90
CA PRO A 127 16.09 -16.54 1.69
C PRO A 127 15.46 -17.80 1.09
N LEU A 128 14.42 -17.62 0.30
CA LEU A 128 13.75 -18.70 -0.42
C LEU A 128 14.57 -19.16 -1.64
N ALA A 129 14.68 -20.47 -1.82
CA ALA A 129 15.26 -21.09 -3.01
C ALA A 129 14.59 -22.47 -3.28
N PRO A 130 14.78 -23.10 -4.45
CA PRO A 130 14.17 -24.40 -4.76
C PRO A 130 14.58 -25.51 -3.78
N SER A 131 15.79 -25.40 -3.23
CA SER A 131 16.38 -26.29 -2.21
C SER A 131 17.17 -25.48 -1.17
N ASN A 132 17.71 -26.13 -0.15
CA ASN A 132 18.53 -25.52 0.89
C ASN A 132 20.04 -25.41 0.51
N ILE A 133 20.38 -25.52 -0.77
CA ILE A 133 21.77 -25.47 -1.24
C ILE A 133 22.28 -24.03 -1.24
N LYS A 134 23.30 -23.76 -0.42
CA LYS A 134 23.96 -22.45 -0.36
C LYS A 134 24.73 -22.15 -1.65
N LEU A 135 24.77 -20.87 -2.06
CA LEU A 135 25.64 -20.40 -3.14
C LEU A 135 27.12 -20.71 -2.83
N SER A 136 27.84 -21.26 -3.80
CA SER A 136 29.27 -21.58 -3.67
C SER A 136 30.17 -20.47 -4.20
N GLY A 137 31.50 -20.63 -4.06
CA GLY A 137 32.49 -19.67 -4.56
C GLY A 137 32.66 -18.40 -3.71
N ALA A 138 33.45 -17.44 -4.21
CA ALA A 138 33.81 -16.22 -3.48
C ALA A 138 32.59 -15.36 -3.10
N PHE A 139 31.57 -15.33 -3.95
CA PHE A 139 30.31 -14.62 -3.68
C PHE A 139 29.40 -15.35 -2.68
N GLY A 140 29.55 -16.67 -2.53
CA GLY A 140 28.83 -17.48 -1.55
C GLY A 140 29.11 -17.12 -0.09
N GLN A 141 30.23 -16.43 0.19
CA GLN A 141 30.54 -15.95 1.54
C GLN A 141 29.58 -14.86 2.02
N PHE A 142 29.02 -14.07 1.10
CA PHE A 142 28.10 -12.97 1.40
C PHE A 142 26.62 -13.38 1.30
N ALA A 143 26.33 -14.49 0.63
CA ALA A 143 25.00 -15.08 0.53
C ALA A 143 24.58 -15.81 1.82
N ALA A 144 23.30 -15.74 2.14
CA ALA A 144 22.70 -16.53 3.21
C ALA A 144 22.53 -18.01 2.81
N THR A 145 22.38 -18.90 3.80
CA THR A 145 21.92 -20.26 3.55
C THR A 145 20.41 -20.22 3.31
N PRO A 146 19.92 -20.64 2.13
CA PRO A 146 18.50 -20.54 1.83
C PRO A 146 17.68 -21.61 2.54
N ARG A 147 16.39 -21.34 2.71
CA ARG A 147 15.37 -22.32 3.05
C ARG A 147 14.74 -22.85 1.77
N ALA A 148 14.58 -24.17 1.67
CA ALA A 148 13.84 -24.78 0.58
C ALA A 148 12.37 -24.30 0.59
N MET A 149 11.89 -23.86 -0.57
CA MET A 149 10.50 -23.42 -0.75
C MET A 149 9.52 -24.59 -0.63
N THR A 150 8.42 -24.41 0.10
CA THR A 150 7.27 -25.32 0.00
C THR A 150 6.49 -25.02 -1.28
N THR A 151 5.52 -25.86 -1.62
CA THR A 151 4.60 -25.61 -2.74
C THR A 151 3.85 -24.29 -2.57
N GLU A 152 3.47 -23.95 -1.33
CA GLU A 152 2.79 -22.71 -0.98
C GLU A 152 3.69 -21.49 -1.17
N ASP A 153 4.98 -21.57 -0.77
CA ASP A 153 5.96 -20.50 -1.04
C ASP A 153 6.07 -20.23 -2.55
N ILE A 154 5.99 -21.28 -3.38
CA ILE A 154 6.04 -21.17 -4.85
C ILE A 154 4.80 -20.48 -5.38
N TYR A 155 3.61 -20.85 -4.90
CA TYR A 155 2.36 -20.20 -5.27
C TYR A 155 2.32 -18.72 -4.86
N GLU A 156 2.81 -18.38 -3.67
CA GLU A 156 2.92 -17.00 -3.20
C GLU A 156 3.90 -16.21 -4.08
N THR A 157 5.08 -16.77 -4.35
CA THR A 157 6.09 -16.13 -5.20
C THR A 157 5.56 -15.88 -6.61
N ARG A 158 4.89 -16.87 -7.22
CA ARG A 158 4.19 -16.71 -8.50
C ARG A 158 3.21 -15.54 -8.43
N GLY A 159 2.39 -15.47 -7.38
CA GLY A 159 1.43 -14.39 -7.17
C GLY A 159 2.11 -13.02 -7.13
N LYS A 160 3.25 -12.90 -6.46
CA LYS A 160 4.04 -11.65 -6.38
C LYS A 160 4.52 -11.20 -7.76
N PHE A 161 5.05 -12.09 -8.60
CA PHE A 161 5.42 -11.74 -9.98
C PHE A 161 4.23 -11.17 -10.79
N ILE A 162 3.06 -11.80 -10.67
CA ILE A 162 1.84 -11.36 -11.38
C ILE A 162 1.39 -9.99 -10.86
N VAL A 163 1.38 -9.79 -9.54
CA VAL A 163 0.99 -8.50 -8.92
C VAL A 163 1.95 -7.39 -9.34
N THR A 164 3.27 -7.61 -9.28
CA THR A 164 4.25 -6.62 -9.71
C THR A 164 4.07 -6.24 -11.18
N ALA A 165 3.78 -7.20 -12.06
CA ALA A 165 3.50 -6.91 -13.47
C ALA A 165 2.23 -6.08 -13.68
N LYS A 166 1.15 -6.35 -12.92
CA LYS A 166 -0.08 -5.52 -12.94
C LYS A 166 0.22 -4.10 -12.49
N LEU A 167 1.02 -3.93 -11.44
CA LEU A 167 1.42 -2.62 -10.94
C LEU A 167 2.31 -1.89 -11.96
N ALA A 168 3.25 -2.57 -12.61
CA ALA A 168 4.05 -2.00 -13.69
C ALA A 168 3.16 -1.51 -14.85
N GLN A 169 2.17 -2.31 -15.26
CA GLN A 169 1.20 -1.89 -16.27
C GLN A 169 0.41 -0.65 -15.81
N LYS A 170 -0.10 -0.66 -14.57
CA LYS A 170 -0.85 0.46 -14.00
C LYS A 170 -0.01 1.74 -13.86
N ALA A 171 1.30 1.60 -13.67
CA ALA A 171 2.27 2.70 -13.69
C ALA A 171 2.60 3.19 -15.11
N GLY A 172 2.16 2.52 -16.17
CA GLY A 172 2.35 2.96 -17.55
C GLY A 172 3.60 2.41 -18.25
N PHE A 173 4.25 1.39 -17.67
CA PHE A 173 5.24 0.58 -18.39
C PHE A 173 4.56 -0.17 -19.54
N ASP A 174 5.28 -0.35 -20.65
CA ASP A 174 4.78 -1.05 -21.83
C ASP A 174 4.86 -2.58 -21.68
N GLY A 175 5.66 -3.06 -20.72
CA GLY A 175 5.80 -4.47 -20.41
C GLY A 175 6.68 -4.79 -19.21
N VAL A 176 6.93 -6.09 -19.04
CA VAL A 176 7.91 -6.62 -18.09
C VAL A 176 8.89 -7.59 -18.76
N GLN A 177 10.09 -7.65 -18.19
CA GLN A 177 11.05 -8.72 -18.45
C GLN A 177 11.20 -9.58 -17.20
N ILE A 178 10.86 -10.86 -17.30
CA ILE A 178 11.00 -11.82 -16.22
C ILE A 178 12.45 -12.30 -16.19
N HIS A 179 13.15 -12.05 -15.07
CA HIS A 179 14.54 -12.46 -14.95
C HIS A 179 14.65 -13.95 -14.58
N SER A 180 15.07 -14.77 -15.55
CA SER A 180 15.24 -16.22 -15.41
C SER A 180 16.63 -16.69 -15.85
N ALA A 181 17.64 -15.92 -15.46
CA ALA A 181 19.03 -16.08 -15.87
C ALA A 181 19.96 -15.79 -14.68
N HIS A 182 21.25 -16.01 -14.87
CA HIS A 182 22.33 -15.65 -13.94
C HIS A 182 22.21 -16.24 -12.53
N GLY A 183 21.45 -17.32 -12.37
CA GLY A 183 21.21 -17.96 -11.07
C GLY A 183 20.23 -17.22 -10.17
N TYR A 184 19.39 -16.31 -10.71
CA TYR A 184 18.18 -15.84 -10.01
C TYR A 184 17.19 -16.99 -9.81
N LEU A 185 16.20 -16.82 -8.92
CA LEU A 185 15.31 -17.89 -8.49
C LEU A 185 14.76 -18.78 -9.62
N LEU A 186 14.27 -18.18 -10.71
CA LEU A 186 13.70 -18.97 -11.81
C LEU A 186 14.76 -19.78 -12.58
N SER A 187 15.99 -19.26 -12.67
CA SER A 187 17.16 -20.01 -13.15
C SER A 187 17.59 -21.08 -12.16
N GLU A 188 17.45 -20.87 -10.84
CA GLU A 188 17.71 -21.89 -9.82
C GLU A 188 16.76 -23.08 -9.97
N PHE A 189 15.47 -22.85 -10.25
CA PHE A 189 14.51 -23.93 -10.51
C PHE A 189 14.91 -24.76 -11.74
N MET A 190 15.40 -24.12 -12.79
CA MET A 190 15.84 -24.76 -14.04
C MET A 190 17.22 -25.43 -13.93
N ASN A 191 18.00 -25.20 -12.88
CA ASN A 191 19.31 -25.82 -12.71
C ASN A 191 19.18 -27.10 -11.86
N PRO A 192 19.53 -28.29 -12.39
CA PRO A 192 19.32 -29.56 -11.69
C PRO A 192 20.28 -29.76 -10.51
N LEU A 193 21.38 -29.00 -10.46
CA LEU A 193 22.32 -29.00 -9.33
C LEU A 193 21.84 -28.11 -8.17
N VAL A 194 20.87 -27.23 -8.43
CA VAL A 194 20.30 -26.33 -7.41
C VAL A 194 18.90 -26.81 -7.01
N ASN A 195 18.07 -27.22 -7.96
CA ASN A 195 16.76 -27.79 -7.69
C ASN A 195 16.86 -29.30 -7.38
N VAL A 196 17.42 -29.60 -6.21
CA VAL A 196 17.70 -30.98 -5.76
C VAL A 196 16.69 -31.41 -4.71
N GLY A 197 16.23 -32.66 -4.80
CA GLY A 197 15.42 -33.31 -3.76
C GLY A 197 13.94 -32.91 -3.72
N ARG A 198 13.46 -32.07 -4.66
CA ARG A 198 12.04 -31.79 -4.81
C ARG A 198 11.29 -32.99 -5.39
N THR A 199 10.23 -33.40 -4.71
CA THR A 199 9.34 -34.50 -5.12
C THR A 199 7.97 -34.02 -5.60
N ASP A 200 7.74 -32.71 -5.58
CA ASP A 200 6.51 -32.09 -6.06
C ASP A 200 6.59 -31.76 -7.57
N GLN A 201 5.55 -31.10 -8.07
CA GLN A 201 5.41 -30.76 -9.50
C GLN A 201 6.42 -29.71 -10.03
N TYR A 202 7.34 -29.23 -9.18
CA TYR A 202 8.37 -28.25 -9.52
C TYR A 202 9.79 -28.84 -9.53
N GLY A 203 9.93 -30.16 -9.29
CA GLY A 203 11.19 -30.91 -9.34
C GLY A 203 11.26 -31.93 -10.49
N GLY A 204 12.43 -32.55 -10.67
CA GLY A 204 12.61 -33.63 -11.63
C GLY A 204 12.80 -33.16 -13.07
N THR A 205 11.87 -33.50 -13.97
CA THR A 205 12.01 -33.25 -15.41
C THR A 205 12.10 -31.76 -15.73
N LEU A 206 12.63 -31.41 -16.91
CA LEU A 206 12.73 -30.01 -17.33
C LEU A 206 11.37 -29.31 -17.36
N GLU A 207 10.31 -30.00 -17.78
CA GLU A 207 8.94 -29.47 -17.82
C GLU A 207 8.45 -29.05 -16.43
N ASN A 208 8.71 -29.87 -15.42
CA ASN A 208 8.35 -29.56 -14.03
C ASN A 208 9.21 -28.43 -13.48
N ARG A 209 10.52 -28.45 -13.74
CA ARG A 209 11.44 -27.38 -13.31
C ARG A 209 11.11 -26.03 -13.95
N MET A 210 10.60 -26.03 -15.18
CA MET A 210 10.14 -24.84 -15.91
C MET A 210 8.74 -24.35 -15.49
N ARG A 211 7.97 -25.19 -14.78
CA ARG A 211 6.55 -24.95 -14.49
C ARG A 211 6.30 -23.59 -13.83
N LEU A 212 7.13 -23.17 -12.88
CA LEU A 212 6.97 -21.89 -12.21
C LEU A 212 7.07 -20.70 -13.19
N LEU A 213 8.08 -20.68 -14.06
CA LEU A 213 8.24 -19.62 -15.06
C LEU A 213 7.06 -19.62 -16.05
N LYS A 214 6.62 -20.79 -16.49
CA LYS A 214 5.44 -20.94 -17.35
C LYS A 214 4.18 -20.36 -16.68
N GLU A 215 3.92 -20.72 -15.43
CA GLU A 215 2.77 -20.21 -14.67
C GLU A 215 2.84 -18.69 -14.47
N ILE A 216 4.03 -18.12 -14.29
CA ILE A 216 4.23 -16.67 -14.20
C ILE A 216 3.92 -16.00 -15.55
N VAL A 217 4.45 -16.49 -16.66
CA VAL A 217 4.20 -15.92 -18.02
C VAL A 217 2.70 -15.95 -18.33
N ALA A 218 2.06 -17.11 -18.15
CA ALA A 218 0.63 -17.28 -18.39
C ALA A 218 -0.21 -16.40 -17.45
N GLY A 219 0.16 -16.33 -16.17
CA GLY A 219 -0.52 -15.49 -15.18
C GLY A 219 -0.44 -14.00 -15.50
N ILE A 220 0.74 -13.50 -15.93
CA ILE A 220 0.92 -12.12 -16.35
C ILE A 220 0.12 -11.83 -17.63
N ARG A 221 0.14 -12.74 -18.61
CA ARG A 221 -0.65 -12.58 -19.84
C ARG A 221 -2.14 -12.48 -19.54
N ASN A 222 -2.65 -13.33 -18.67
CA ASN A 222 -4.06 -13.32 -18.25
C ASN A 222 -4.41 -12.04 -17.48
N ALA A 223 -3.51 -11.55 -16.63
CA ALA A 223 -3.76 -10.38 -15.79
C ALA A 223 -3.63 -9.03 -16.52
N CYS A 224 -2.69 -8.92 -17.47
CA CYS A 224 -2.34 -7.66 -18.13
C CYS A 224 -2.86 -7.56 -19.58
N GLY A 225 -3.41 -8.65 -20.13
CA GLY A 225 -3.98 -8.68 -21.48
C GLY A 225 -2.96 -8.86 -22.60
N SER A 226 -3.45 -8.89 -23.85
CA SER A 226 -2.68 -9.30 -25.03
C SER A 226 -1.67 -8.28 -25.55
N LYS A 227 -1.80 -6.99 -25.21
CA LYS A 227 -0.92 -5.92 -25.69
C LYS A 227 0.23 -5.58 -24.75
N PHE A 228 0.25 -6.12 -23.54
CA PHE A 228 1.33 -5.88 -22.58
C PHE A 228 2.54 -6.74 -22.96
N ILE A 229 3.73 -6.14 -23.09
CA ILE A 229 4.93 -6.88 -23.51
C ILE A 229 5.37 -7.80 -22.37
N ILE A 230 5.55 -9.09 -22.67
CA ILE A 230 6.11 -10.09 -21.75
C ILE A 230 7.38 -10.63 -22.37
N SER A 231 8.51 -10.32 -21.75
CA SER A 231 9.80 -10.85 -22.16
C SER A 231 10.44 -11.69 -21.07
N VAL A 232 11.37 -12.56 -21.46
CA VAL A 232 12.11 -13.40 -20.50
C VAL A 232 13.60 -13.24 -20.76
N LYS A 233 14.38 -13.13 -19.69
CA LYS A 233 15.84 -13.21 -19.77
C LYS A 233 16.31 -14.62 -19.44
N LEU A 234 17.05 -15.25 -20.35
CA LEU A 234 17.55 -16.63 -20.22
C LEU A 234 19.07 -16.70 -20.36
N ASN A 235 19.66 -17.71 -19.71
CA ASN A 235 21.06 -18.07 -19.90
C ASN A 235 21.25 -18.80 -21.24
N SER A 236 22.40 -18.58 -21.89
CA SER A 236 22.87 -19.45 -22.98
C SER A 236 23.35 -20.80 -22.46
N SER A 237 24.01 -20.81 -21.29
CA SER A 237 24.46 -22.00 -20.54
C SER A 237 24.90 -21.61 -19.13
N ASP A 238 24.83 -22.54 -18.17
CA ASP A 238 25.27 -22.30 -16.78
C ASP A 238 26.79 -22.50 -16.57
N PHE A 239 27.52 -23.00 -17.57
CA PHE A 239 28.98 -23.22 -17.57
C PHE A 239 29.52 -24.13 -16.44
N GLN A 240 28.65 -24.93 -15.83
CA GLN A 240 28.99 -25.92 -14.81
C GLN A 240 28.74 -27.33 -15.34
N ALA A 241 29.67 -28.25 -15.10
CA ALA A 241 29.48 -29.66 -15.42
C ALA A 241 28.28 -30.22 -14.63
N GLY A 242 27.25 -30.68 -15.34
CA GLY A 242 26.00 -31.18 -14.76
C GLY A 242 24.91 -30.12 -14.50
N GLY A 243 25.14 -28.84 -14.83
CA GLY A 243 24.13 -27.77 -14.78
C GLY A 243 23.16 -27.80 -15.97
N ALA A 244 22.34 -26.74 -16.14
CA ALA A 244 21.44 -26.63 -17.29
C ALA A 244 22.24 -26.60 -18.61
N THR A 245 21.92 -27.53 -19.51
CA THR A 245 22.62 -27.70 -20.79
C THR A 245 22.14 -26.71 -21.85
N GLU A 246 22.90 -26.59 -22.95
CA GLU A 246 22.47 -25.80 -24.10
C GLU A 246 21.14 -26.32 -24.68
N ASP A 247 20.97 -27.64 -24.75
CA ASP A 247 19.75 -28.29 -25.24
C ASP A 247 18.54 -28.03 -24.30
N ASP A 248 18.76 -28.00 -22.98
CA ASP A 248 17.72 -27.61 -22.01
C ASP A 248 17.26 -26.17 -22.30
N ASN A 249 18.18 -25.24 -22.52
CA ASN A 249 17.84 -23.84 -22.82
C ASN A 249 17.11 -23.71 -24.17
N LEU A 250 17.46 -24.49 -25.18
CA LEU A 250 16.73 -24.55 -26.45
C LEU A 250 15.31 -25.12 -26.27
N ALA A 251 15.13 -26.11 -25.40
CA ALA A 251 13.81 -26.64 -25.06
C ALA A 251 12.97 -25.61 -24.28
N VAL A 252 13.57 -24.87 -23.35
CA VAL A 252 12.91 -23.76 -22.63
C VAL A 252 12.43 -22.68 -23.61
N LEU A 253 13.22 -22.32 -24.62
CA LEU A 253 12.80 -21.37 -25.65
C LEU A 253 11.53 -21.83 -26.38
N LYS A 254 11.45 -23.11 -26.76
CA LYS A 254 10.24 -23.69 -27.40
C LYS A 254 9.03 -23.65 -26.46
N MET A 255 9.24 -23.92 -25.17
CA MET A 255 8.16 -23.84 -24.17
C MET A 255 7.66 -22.40 -24.02
N LEU A 256 8.55 -21.41 -23.99
CA LEU A 256 8.18 -20.00 -23.94
C LEU A 256 7.42 -19.53 -25.19
N GLU A 257 7.71 -20.12 -26.35
CA GLU A 257 6.97 -19.82 -27.59
C GLU A 257 5.50 -20.25 -27.46
N ALA A 258 5.25 -21.42 -26.88
CA ALA A 258 3.91 -21.90 -26.61
C ALA A 258 3.14 -20.99 -25.63
N GLU A 259 3.85 -20.38 -24.66
CA GLU A 259 3.29 -19.44 -23.69
C GLU A 259 3.18 -17.99 -24.20
N LYS A 260 3.53 -17.74 -25.47
CA LYS A 260 3.41 -16.43 -26.15
C LYS A 260 4.23 -15.31 -25.47
N ALA A 261 5.47 -15.61 -25.11
CA ALA A 261 6.45 -14.58 -24.80
C ALA A 261 6.73 -13.71 -26.05
N ASP A 262 6.84 -12.40 -25.87
CA ASP A 262 6.98 -11.42 -26.94
C ASP A 262 8.41 -11.29 -27.47
N PHE A 263 9.41 -11.47 -26.60
CA PHE A 263 10.80 -11.65 -26.98
C PHE A 263 11.60 -12.32 -25.85
N VAL A 264 12.74 -12.91 -26.19
CA VAL A 264 13.69 -13.47 -25.21
C VAL A 264 15.03 -12.76 -25.31
N GLU A 265 15.54 -12.28 -24.18
CA GLU A 265 16.91 -11.81 -24.07
C GLU A 265 17.83 -12.97 -23.69
N VAL A 266 18.82 -13.24 -24.52
CA VAL A 266 19.87 -14.23 -24.25
C VAL A 266 21.11 -13.52 -23.71
N SER A 267 21.58 -13.96 -22.55
CA SER A 267 22.85 -13.58 -21.94
C SER A 267 23.59 -14.81 -21.39
N GLY A 268 24.86 -14.70 -21.03
CA GLY A 268 25.63 -15.82 -20.48
C GLY A 268 26.28 -15.55 -19.13
N GLY A 269 26.43 -16.61 -18.31
CA GLY A 269 27.15 -16.61 -17.02
C GLY A 269 26.24 -16.79 -15.79
N SER A 270 26.86 -17.06 -14.63
CA SER A 270 26.21 -17.12 -13.30
C SER A 270 27.18 -16.60 -12.23
N TYR A 271 26.76 -16.30 -11.00
CA TYR A 271 27.70 -15.84 -9.95
C TYR A 271 28.78 -16.89 -9.59
N GLU A 272 28.51 -18.17 -9.82
CA GLU A 272 29.47 -19.26 -9.62
C GLU A 272 30.39 -19.48 -10.84
N SER A 273 30.04 -18.93 -12.00
CA SER A 273 30.85 -18.90 -13.21
C SER A 273 30.61 -17.57 -13.95
N PRO A 274 31.19 -16.46 -13.44
CA PRO A 274 30.77 -15.10 -13.75
C PRO A 274 31.28 -14.59 -15.10
N ALA A 275 30.99 -15.33 -16.17
CA ALA A 275 31.21 -14.92 -17.55
C ALA A 275 30.56 -13.54 -17.84
N MET A 276 29.42 -13.26 -17.19
CA MET A 276 28.73 -11.95 -17.20
C MET A 276 29.58 -10.78 -16.68
N MET A 277 30.49 -11.05 -15.73
CA MET A 277 31.44 -10.09 -15.18
C MET A 277 32.79 -10.07 -15.92
N GLY A 278 32.94 -10.86 -16.99
CA GLY A 278 34.19 -10.97 -17.76
C GLY A 278 35.32 -11.77 -17.09
N ILE A 279 35.06 -12.40 -15.94
CA ILE A 279 36.06 -13.17 -15.18
C ILE A 279 36.08 -14.61 -15.68
N GLY A 280 37.27 -15.12 -16.05
CA GLY A 280 37.47 -16.52 -16.48
C GLY A 280 37.35 -16.78 -17.99
N VAL A 281 37.24 -15.73 -18.79
CA VAL A 281 37.18 -15.80 -20.26
C VAL A 281 38.61 -15.89 -20.81
N ARG A 282 39.01 -17.04 -21.38
CA ARG A 282 40.35 -17.23 -22.00
C ARG A 282 40.58 -16.14 -23.06
N GLU A 283 41.83 -15.71 -23.27
CA GLU A 283 42.20 -14.77 -24.36
C GLU A 283 41.73 -15.24 -25.75
N SER A 284 41.62 -16.55 -25.97
CA SER A 284 41.05 -17.11 -27.20
C SER A 284 39.54 -16.85 -27.36
N THR A 285 38.85 -16.51 -26.27
CA THR A 285 37.43 -16.12 -26.20
C THR A 285 37.25 -14.59 -26.24
N VAL A 286 38.33 -13.80 -26.08
CA VAL A 286 38.35 -12.33 -26.19
C VAL A 286 38.21 -11.87 -27.66
N LYS A 287 38.58 -12.71 -28.62
CA LYS A 287 38.19 -12.52 -30.02
C LYS A 287 36.80 -13.09 -30.26
N ARG A 288 35.77 -12.25 -30.20
CA ARG A 288 34.71 -12.08 -31.24
C ARG A 288 33.38 -11.65 -30.63
N GLU A 289 32.70 -10.79 -31.38
CA GLU A 289 31.24 -10.64 -31.43
C GLU A 289 30.47 -11.99 -31.58
N ALA A 290 31.17 -13.12 -31.78
CA ALA A 290 30.64 -14.42 -32.22
C ALA A 290 30.15 -15.36 -31.11
N TYR A 291 30.60 -15.25 -29.85
CA TYR A 291 30.25 -16.26 -28.84
C TYR A 291 28.74 -16.34 -28.56
N PHE A 292 28.09 -15.19 -28.37
CA PHE A 292 26.63 -15.14 -28.19
C PHE A 292 25.88 -15.34 -29.51
N LEU A 293 26.52 -15.04 -30.66
CA LEU A 293 25.92 -15.27 -31.97
C LEU A 293 25.82 -16.76 -32.30
N ASP A 294 26.81 -17.59 -31.94
CA ASP A 294 26.76 -19.03 -32.18
C ASP A 294 25.55 -19.69 -31.46
N PHE A 295 25.28 -19.30 -30.22
CA PHE A 295 24.07 -19.74 -29.52
C PHE A 295 22.81 -19.11 -30.13
N ALA A 296 22.83 -17.82 -30.46
CA ALA A 296 21.67 -17.15 -31.05
C ALA A 296 21.26 -17.76 -32.41
N GLU A 297 22.21 -18.21 -33.21
CA GLU A 297 21.96 -18.94 -34.47
C GLU A 297 21.28 -20.29 -34.23
N LYS A 298 21.66 -21.01 -33.17
CA LYS A 298 20.99 -22.26 -32.76
C LYS A 298 19.61 -21.98 -32.17
N ALA A 299 19.49 -20.97 -31.31
CA ALA A 299 18.22 -20.52 -30.74
C ALA A 299 17.23 -20.10 -31.82
N ARG A 300 17.68 -19.39 -32.86
CA ARG A 300 16.88 -19.01 -34.01
C ARG A 300 16.30 -20.20 -34.77
N LYS A 301 17.04 -21.31 -34.86
CA LYS A 301 16.54 -22.55 -35.46
C LYS A 301 15.51 -23.26 -34.58
N ALA A 302 15.53 -23.01 -33.27
CA ALA A 302 14.66 -23.65 -32.29
C ALA A 302 13.35 -22.89 -32.04
N THR A 303 13.30 -21.57 -32.21
CA THR A 303 12.11 -20.75 -31.92
C THR A 303 11.91 -19.59 -32.91
N LYS A 304 10.65 -19.20 -33.11
CA LYS A 304 10.28 -17.97 -33.82
C LYS A 304 10.11 -16.75 -32.92
N ILE A 305 10.24 -16.91 -31.60
CA ILE A 305 10.19 -15.76 -30.69
C ILE A 305 11.31 -14.79 -31.07
N PRO A 306 11.02 -13.47 -31.12
CA PRO A 306 12.05 -12.48 -31.33
C PRO A 306 13.19 -12.59 -30.30
N LEU A 307 14.43 -12.51 -30.77
CA LEU A 307 15.62 -12.65 -29.93
C LEU A 307 16.27 -11.30 -29.69
N MET A 308 16.71 -11.06 -28.46
CA MET A 308 17.60 -9.98 -28.09
C MET A 308 18.91 -10.58 -27.59
N VAL A 309 20.03 -10.17 -28.18
CA VAL A 309 21.36 -10.63 -27.76
C VAL A 309 22.08 -9.50 -27.06
N THR A 310 22.62 -9.78 -25.88
CA THR A 310 23.34 -8.81 -25.05
C THR A 310 24.75 -9.29 -24.78
N GLY A 311 25.74 -8.44 -25.12
CA GLY A 311 27.15 -8.66 -24.82
C GLY A 311 28.02 -8.70 -26.08
N GLY A 312 29.21 -8.08 -26.01
CA GLY A 312 30.23 -8.19 -27.07
C GLY A 312 30.10 -7.25 -28.28
N PHE A 313 28.97 -6.55 -28.47
CA PHE A 313 28.81 -5.61 -29.58
C PHE A 313 29.62 -4.32 -29.38
N ARG A 314 30.60 -4.07 -30.27
CA ARG A 314 31.53 -2.93 -30.18
C ARG A 314 31.55 -2.01 -31.42
N SER A 315 30.79 -2.35 -32.45
CA SER A 315 30.78 -1.60 -33.71
C SER A 315 29.40 -1.54 -34.36
N ARG A 316 29.12 -0.47 -35.12
CA ARG A 316 27.91 -0.36 -35.92
C ARG A 316 27.80 -1.54 -36.88
N SER A 317 28.89 -1.87 -37.59
CA SER A 317 28.91 -2.97 -38.55
C SER A 317 28.65 -4.34 -37.92
N GLY A 318 29.18 -4.58 -36.70
CA GLY A 318 28.96 -5.83 -35.98
C GLY A 318 27.51 -6.00 -35.53
N MET A 319 26.91 -4.92 -35.00
CA MET A 319 25.50 -4.89 -34.61
C MET A 319 24.57 -5.09 -35.83
N ALA A 320 24.78 -4.33 -36.90
CA ALA A 320 24.00 -4.45 -38.13
C ALA A 320 24.21 -5.80 -38.82
N GLY A 321 25.44 -6.33 -38.78
CA GLY A 321 25.78 -7.67 -39.28
C GLY A 321 24.97 -8.77 -38.61
N ALA A 322 24.85 -8.75 -37.28
CA ALA A 322 24.05 -9.71 -36.53
C ALA A 322 22.56 -9.67 -36.87
N LEU A 323 22.00 -8.47 -37.08
CA LEU A 323 20.62 -8.28 -37.52
C LEU A 323 20.41 -8.78 -38.95
N ARG A 324 21.30 -8.41 -39.89
CA ARG A 324 21.24 -8.85 -41.30
C ARG A 324 21.37 -10.36 -41.44
N ALA A 325 22.18 -11.01 -40.61
CA ALA A 325 22.31 -12.46 -40.57
C ALA A 325 21.07 -13.18 -39.97
N GLY A 326 20.13 -12.43 -39.37
CA GLY A 326 18.97 -12.99 -38.69
C GLY A 326 19.28 -13.65 -37.34
N ALA A 327 20.51 -13.52 -36.84
CA ALA A 327 20.96 -14.11 -35.59
C ALA A 327 20.21 -13.51 -34.38
N THR A 328 19.81 -12.24 -34.47
CA THR A 328 19.04 -11.55 -33.43
C THR A 328 18.05 -10.57 -34.06
N ASP A 329 17.02 -10.18 -33.32
CA ASP A 329 16.09 -9.12 -33.69
C ASP A 329 16.40 -7.80 -32.97
N PHE A 330 17.02 -7.86 -31.79
CA PHE A 330 17.41 -6.69 -31.02
C PHE A 330 18.86 -6.79 -30.55
N ILE A 331 19.49 -5.63 -30.44
CA ILE A 331 20.83 -5.45 -29.89
C ILE A 331 20.71 -4.89 -28.48
N GLY A 332 21.12 -5.68 -27.49
CA GLY A 332 21.18 -5.26 -26.10
C GLY A 332 22.51 -4.61 -25.74
N ILE A 333 22.43 -3.38 -25.23
CA ILE A 333 23.59 -2.57 -24.85
C ILE A 333 23.56 -2.33 -23.34
N GLY A 334 24.60 -2.78 -22.64
CA GLY A 334 24.78 -2.58 -21.19
C GLY A 334 25.89 -1.57 -20.89
N ARG A 335 27.07 -2.07 -20.50
CA ARG A 335 28.24 -1.28 -20.06
C ARG A 335 28.55 -0.02 -20.88
N PRO A 336 28.49 -0.03 -22.23
CA PRO A 336 28.72 1.19 -23.01
C PRO A 336 27.82 2.37 -22.64
N LEU A 337 26.56 2.12 -22.28
CA LEU A 337 25.61 3.17 -21.91
C LEU A 337 25.91 3.80 -20.54
N CYS A 338 26.82 3.23 -19.74
CA CYS A 338 27.30 3.86 -18.52
C CYS A 338 28.23 5.05 -18.82
N LEU A 339 28.89 5.05 -19.99
CA LEU A 339 29.85 6.08 -20.40
C LEU A 339 29.34 6.96 -21.55
N HIS A 340 28.62 6.35 -22.49
CA HIS A 340 28.17 6.99 -23.72
C HIS A 340 26.65 6.85 -23.87
N PRO A 341 25.83 7.48 -23.01
CA PRO A 341 24.37 7.39 -23.11
C PRO A 341 23.81 7.91 -24.45
N GLU A 342 24.54 8.78 -25.13
CA GLU A 342 24.21 9.37 -26.44
C GLU A 342 24.50 8.47 -27.64
N MET A 343 25.27 7.38 -27.46
CA MET A 343 25.73 6.52 -28.54
C MET A 343 24.64 5.97 -29.48
N PRO A 344 23.41 5.64 -29.04
CA PRO A 344 22.43 5.03 -29.93
C PRO A 344 22.04 5.94 -31.09
N ASN A 345 21.95 7.26 -30.87
CA ASN A 345 21.72 8.25 -31.94
C ASN A 345 22.86 8.25 -32.97
N ALA A 346 24.11 8.12 -32.51
CA ALA A 346 25.26 8.02 -33.41
C ALA A 346 25.24 6.71 -34.21
N LEU A 347 24.83 5.60 -33.59
CA LEU A 347 24.73 4.29 -34.25
C LEU A 347 23.69 4.28 -35.37
N ILE A 348 22.54 4.96 -35.19
CA ILE A 348 21.44 4.98 -36.16
C ILE A 348 21.50 6.16 -37.15
N SER A 349 22.49 7.05 -37.02
CA SER A 349 22.61 8.21 -37.90
C SER A 349 23.16 7.81 -39.28
N PRO A 350 22.42 8.07 -40.39
CA PRO A 350 22.87 7.72 -41.73
C PRO A 350 23.94 8.70 -42.28
N THR A 351 24.17 9.84 -41.62
CA THR A 351 25.10 10.88 -42.11
C THR A 351 26.55 10.63 -41.70
N ASP A 352 26.81 9.64 -40.85
CA ASP A 352 28.16 9.28 -40.41
C ASP A 352 28.69 8.12 -41.28
N SER A 353 29.59 8.46 -42.20
CA SER A 353 30.18 7.52 -43.15
C SER A 353 31.25 6.59 -42.55
N SER A 354 31.62 6.78 -41.27
CA SER A 354 32.57 5.91 -40.57
C SER A 354 31.85 4.74 -39.90
N ASP A 355 32.49 3.57 -39.81
CA ASP A 355 32.00 2.48 -38.95
C ASP A 355 32.20 2.88 -37.50
N TRP A 356 31.17 3.51 -36.94
CA TRP A 356 31.19 4.05 -35.59
C TRP A 356 31.51 2.93 -34.59
N LYS A 357 32.58 3.13 -33.82
CA LYS A 357 33.02 2.23 -32.77
C LYS A 357 32.55 2.75 -31.42
N VAL A 358 32.08 1.82 -30.58
CA VAL A 358 31.76 2.11 -29.19
C VAL A 358 33.05 2.58 -28.51
N PRO A 359 33.12 3.83 -28.01
CA PRO A 359 34.32 4.26 -27.31
C PRO A 359 34.49 3.42 -26.02
N GLU A 360 35.72 2.98 -25.78
CA GLU A 360 36.06 2.17 -24.60
C GLU A 360 36.47 3.06 -23.44
N SER A 361 36.48 2.48 -22.24
CA SER A 361 37.08 3.13 -21.07
C SER A 361 38.58 3.36 -21.32
N GLU A 362 39.13 4.48 -20.84
CA GLU A 362 40.58 4.72 -20.84
C GLU A 362 41.31 3.89 -19.77
N ILE A 363 40.57 3.09 -18.99
CA ILE A 363 41.11 2.24 -17.91
C ILE A 363 41.58 0.90 -18.47
N ASP A 364 42.83 0.58 -18.16
CA ASP A 364 43.40 -0.77 -18.36
C ASP A 364 42.91 -1.73 -17.27
N TRP A 365 41.80 -2.40 -17.57
CA TRP A 365 41.16 -3.37 -16.66
C TRP A 365 42.04 -4.58 -16.35
N SER A 366 43.06 -4.90 -17.16
CA SER A 366 44.00 -5.98 -16.85
C SER A 366 44.83 -5.70 -15.58
N LYS A 367 44.92 -4.43 -15.18
CA LYS A 367 45.69 -3.95 -14.03
C LYS A 367 44.84 -3.53 -12.83
N THR A 368 43.52 -3.65 -12.92
CA THR A 368 42.59 -3.12 -11.90
C THR A 368 41.46 -4.09 -11.57
N ALA A 369 41.03 -4.09 -10.30
CA ALA A 369 39.88 -4.85 -9.84
C ALA A 369 38.63 -3.96 -9.76
N GLY A 370 37.45 -4.54 -9.96
CA GLY A 370 36.17 -3.85 -9.72
C GLY A 370 35.56 -3.12 -10.92
N GLU A 371 35.79 -3.57 -12.15
CA GLU A 371 35.20 -3.00 -13.38
C GLU A 371 33.69 -2.76 -13.25
N SER A 372 32.93 -3.76 -12.80
CA SER A 372 31.47 -3.65 -12.64
C SER A 372 31.08 -2.54 -11.66
N PHE A 373 31.80 -2.43 -10.54
CA PHE A 373 31.56 -1.41 -9.53
C PHE A 373 31.83 -0.02 -10.09
N TRP A 374 32.91 0.16 -10.84
CA TRP A 374 33.23 1.44 -11.47
C TRP A 374 32.16 1.87 -12.49
N HIS A 375 31.63 0.95 -13.29
CA HIS A 375 30.52 1.25 -14.21
C HIS A 375 29.26 1.68 -13.45
N SER A 376 28.92 1.03 -12.33
CA SER A 376 27.84 1.50 -11.45
C SER A 376 28.11 2.92 -10.93
N GLY A 377 29.37 3.27 -10.68
CA GLY A 377 29.78 4.63 -10.33
C GLY A 377 29.43 5.66 -11.40
N GLN A 378 29.63 5.32 -12.67
CA GLN A 378 29.26 6.19 -13.79
C GLN A 378 27.74 6.39 -13.89
N ILE A 379 26.95 5.34 -13.62
CA ILE A 379 25.48 5.45 -13.52
C ILE A 379 25.09 6.45 -12.41
N ILE A 380 25.71 6.35 -11.23
CA ILE A 380 25.43 7.24 -10.11
C ILE A 380 25.79 8.70 -10.45
N ARG A 381 26.89 8.93 -11.18
CA ARG A 381 27.23 10.27 -11.67
C ARG A 381 26.14 10.83 -12.59
N MET A 382 25.70 10.05 -13.57
CA MET A 382 24.61 10.45 -14.47
C MET A 382 23.32 10.73 -13.70
N ALA A 383 23.01 9.90 -12.70
CA ALA A 383 21.86 10.08 -11.82
C ALA A 383 21.95 11.39 -11.02
N ALA A 384 23.17 11.79 -10.62
CA ALA A 384 23.46 13.09 -10.02
C ALA A 384 23.49 14.26 -11.03
N GLY A 385 23.29 14.01 -12.32
CA GLY A 385 23.31 15.01 -13.39
C GLY A 385 24.72 15.41 -13.87
N LEU A 386 25.73 14.62 -13.52
CA LEU A 386 27.11 14.80 -13.98
C LEU A 386 27.36 13.95 -15.23
N GLU A 387 28.28 14.41 -16.10
CA GLU A 387 28.73 13.58 -17.21
C GLU A 387 29.58 12.40 -16.69
N PRO A 388 29.53 11.23 -17.36
CA PRO A 388 30.44 10.13 -17.10
C PRO A 388 31.90 10.60 -17.20
N ASP A 389 32.74 10.06 -16.33
CA ASP A 389 34.17 10.37 -16.26
C ASP A 389 34.98 9.11 -16.61
N PRO A 390 35.43 8.96 -17.87
CA PRO A 390 36.19 7.79 -18.30
C PRO A 390 37.58 7.70 -17.64
N LYS A 391 38.06 8.79 -16.99
CA LYS A 391 39.35 8.88 -16.30
C LYS A 391 39.22 8.74 -14.79
N MET A 392 38.02 8.47 -14.28
CA MET A 392 37.78 8.33 -12.85
C MET A 392 38.68 7.24 -12.25
N ASP A 393 39.48 7.61 -11.25
CA ASP A 393 40.36 6.67 -10.54
C ASP A 393 39.55 5.53 -9.88
N THR A 394 39.86 4.30 -10.28
CA THR A 394 39.25 3.08 -9.76
C THR A 394 39.49 2.91 -8.26
N LYS A 395 40.65 3.33 -7.74
CA LYS A 395 40.96 3.22 -6.31
C LYS A 395 40.14 4.20 -5.50
N PHE A 396 40.05 5.45 -5.96
CA PHE A 396 39.14 6.43 -5.36
C PHE A 396 37.72 5.90 -5.32
N TYR A 397 37.20 5.38 -6.44
CA TYR A 397 35.84 4.83 -6.45
C TYR A 397 35.67 3.67 -5.44
N MET A 398 36.55 2.66 -5.48
CA MET A 398 36.46 1.47 -4.64
C MET A 398 36.62 1.77 -3.15
N ASN A 399 37.45 2.73 -2.78
CA ASN A 399 37.73 3.05 -1.38
C ASN A 399 36.76 4.07 -0.77
N VAL A 400 36.11 4.89 -1.60
CA VAL A 400 35.33 6.04 -1.13
C VAL A 400 33.85 5.92 -1.49
N TRP A 401 33.56 5.57 -2.73
CA TRP A 401 32.19 5.57 -3.26
C TRP A 401 31.49 4.22 -3.11
N ALA A 402 32.17 3.11 -3.42
CA ALA A 402 31.58 1.78 -3.35
C ALA A 402 31.09 1.39 -1.94
N PRO A 403 31.82 1.64 -0.84
CA PRO A 403 31.37 1.29 0.51
C PRO A 403 30.09 2.03 0.93
N ARG A 404 29.88 3.27 0.47
CA ARG A 404 28.66 4.04 0.74
C ARG A 404 27.39 3.38 0.18
N GLN A 405 27.55 2.58 -0.88
CA GLN A 405 26.44 1.85 -1.52
C GLN A 405 26.11 0.54 -0.79
N LEU A 406 27.02 0.02 0.02
CA LEU A 406 26.90 -1.26 0.73
C LEU A 406 26.30 -1.12 2.15
N ILE A 407 26.08 0.11 2.63
CA ILE A 407 25.53 0.35 3.96
C ILE A 407 24.03 0.04 3.93
N PHE A 408 23.67 -1.09 4.53
CA PHE A 408 22.35 -1.30 5.12
C PHE A 408 22.13 -0.22 6.17
N GLU A 409 21.09 0.60 6.08
CA GLU A 409 20.57 1.28 7.27
C GLU A 409 19.62 0.29 7.97
N PRO A 410 20.00 -0.32 9.11
CA PRO A 410 19.03 -1.02 9.93
C PRO A 410 18.04 0.01 10.49
N ALA A 411 16.86 -0.44 10.89
CA ALA A 411 15.80 0.39 11.48
C ALA A 411 16.16 1.06 12.85
N THR A 412 17.45 1.23 13.18
CA THR A 412 17.92 1.80 14.44
C THR A 412 18.53 3.19 14.21
N SER A 413 17.73 4.23 14.50
CA SER A 413 18.02 5.54 15.13
C SER A 413 19.36 6.30 14.94
N PHE A 414 20.25 5.95 14.01
CA PHE A 414 21.47 6.73 13.74
C PHE A 414 21.57 7.13 12.26
N PRO A 415 21.48 8.44 11.93
CA PRO A 415 21.75 8.90 10.58
C PRO A 415 23.25 8.82 10.33
N THR A 416 23.71 7.77 9.64
CA THR A 416 25.11 7.65 9.19
C THR A 416 25.52 8.81 8.27
N ASN A 417 24.55 9.54 7.71
CA ASN A 417 24.76 10.82 7.02
C ASN A 417 25.50 11.86 7.87
N LEU A 418 25.43 11.81 9.21
CA LEU A 418 26.16 12.77 10.08
C LEU A 418 27.67 12.48 10.11
N ILE A 419 28.04 11.20 10.18
CA ILE A 419 29.46 10.77 10.18
C ILE A 419 30.08 11.03 8.80
N TRP A 420 29.33 10.87 7.72
CA TRP A 420 29.86 11.07 6.37
C TRP A 420 29.85 12.53 5.89
N ASN A 421 28.93 13.38 6.38
CA ASN A 421 29.02 14.84 6.16
C ASN A 421 30.22 15.47 6.89
N LEU A 422 30.69 14.87 7.99
CA LEU A 422 31.93 15.26 8.66
C LEU A 422 33.19 14.85 7.88
N ILE A 423 33.10 13.80 7.05
CA ILE A 423 34.25 13.24 6.30
C ILE A 423 34.28 13.76 4.84
N TRP A 424 33.23 14.43 4.33
CA TRP A 424 33.08 14.76 2.90
C TRP A 424 33.28 16.21 2.41
N PRO A 425 33.73 17.24 3.15
CA PRO A 425 34.08 18.49 2.49
C PRO A 425 35.52 18.44 1.96
N VAL A 426 35.82 17.66 0.92
CA VAL A 426 37.14 17.69 0.25
C VAL A 426 37.12 18.39 -1.12
N THR A 427 36.01 18.95 -1.58
CA THR A 427 36.01 19.76 -2.82
C THR A 427 35.62 21.23 -2.67
N GLN A 428 35.56 21.75 -1.44
CA GLN A 428 35.53 23.20 -1.16
C GLN A 428 36.61 23.65 -0.17
N ALA A 429 37.35 22.73 0.46
CA ALA A 429 38.34 23.06 1.49
C ALA A 429 39.71 23.53 0.95
N GLN A 430 40.01 23.39 -0.35
CA GLN A 430 41.31 23.83 -0.88
C GLN A 430 41.42 25.34 -1.16
N VAL A 431 40.30 26.07 -1.28
CA VAL A 431 40.31 27.52 -1.52
C VAL A 431 40.24 28.31 -0.21
N THR A 432 39.56 27.80 0.82
CA THR A 432 39.41 28.49 2.13
C THR A 432 40.59 28.24 3.08
N PHE A 433 41.31 27.12 2.94
CA PHE A 433 42.47 26.81 3.80
C PHE A 433 43.73 27.59 3.41
N ARG A 434 43.84 28.11 2.18
CA ARG A 434 44.94 28.99 1.75
C ARG A 434 44.77 30.45 2.16
N THR A 435 43.56 30.93 2.40
CA THR A 435 43.29 32.31 2.82
C THR A 435 43.21 32.48 4.34
N THR A 436 42.86 31.42 5.09
CA THR A 436 42.65 31.53 6.55
C THR A 436 43.93 31.32 7.37
N LEU A 437 44.96 30.67 6.81
CA LEU A 437 46.25 30.50 7.50
C LEU A 437 47.11 31.77 7.53
N VAL A 438 46.90 32.71 6.59
CA VAL A 438 47.59 34.02 6.57
C VAL A 438 46.90 35.04 7.49
N GLY A 439 45.57 34.95 7.65
CA GLY A 439 44.81 35.83 8.57
C GLY A 439 44.95 35.46 10.06
N GLY A 440 45.08 34.17 10.38
CA GLY A 440 45.20 33.70 11.77
C GLY A 440 46.54 34.04 12.44
N ILE A 441 47.63 34.13 11.67
CA ILE A 441 48.97 34.46 12.20
C ILE A 441 49.10 35.97 12.51
N VAL A 442 48.37 36.83 11.77
CA VAL A 442 48.35 38.28 12.03
C VAL A 442 47.46 38.64 13.23
N ALA A 443 46.34 37.94 13.43
CA ALA A 443 45.46 38.16 14.58
C ALA A 443 46.09 37.73 15.93
N ALA A 444 46.92 36.68 15.94
CA ALA A 444 47.62 36.22 17.14
C ALA A 444 48.77 37.15 17.58
N LEU A 445 49.36 37.93 16.65
CA LEU A 445 50.38 38.93 16.95
C LEU A 445 49.77 40.25 17.48
N VAL A 446 48.59 40.63 17.02
CA VAL A 446 47.89 41.84 17.50
C VAL A 446 47.23 41.61 18.87
N TYR A 447 46.71 40.41 19.14
CA TYR A 447 46.11 40.08 20.44
C TYR A 447 47.14 40.01 21.59
N ARG A 448 48.41 39.73 21.29
CA ARG A 448 49.50 39.70 22.28
C ARG A 448 50.07 41.08 22.62
N HIS A 449 49.76 42.12 21.83
CA HIS A 449 50.19 43.50 22.07
C HIS A 449 49.13 44.35 22.79
N TYR A 450 47.86 43.96 22.79
CA TYR A 450 46.76 44.79 23.30
C TYR A 450 46.37 44.55 24.78
N ASN A 451 47.01 43.59 25.46
CA ASN A 451 46.76 43.28 26.88
C ASN A 451 47.83 43.80 27.86
N GLN A 452 48.66 44.74 27.42
CA GLN A 452 49.42 45.61 28.32
C GLN A 452 49.08 47.05 27.96
N VAL A 453 48.09 47.63 28.63
CA VAL A 453 48.15 48.96 29.27
C VAL A 453 46.77 49.26 29.88
N GLU A 454 46.85 49.61 31.15
CA GLU A 454 45.84 49.96 32.13
C GLU A 454 44.86 51.09 31.79
N ASN A 455 43.70 51.02 32.47
CA ASN A 455 42.99 52.11 33.17
C ASN A 455 43.11 53.55 32.61
N ARG A 456 41.96 54.15 32.25
CA ARG A 456 41.31 55.28 32.97
C ARG A 456 40.24 55.96 32.08
N ASN A 457 39.03 56.01 32.63
CA ASN A 457 38.22 57.21 32.91
C ASN A 457 38.13 58.38 31.91
N ILE A 458 36.87 58.84 31.77
CA ILE A 458 36.38 60.23 31.62
C ILE A 458 36.15 60.78 30.20
N ASN A 459 34.87 61.12 29.98
CA ASN A 459 34.28 62.27 29.29
C ASN A 459 35.09 63.01 28.20
N SER A 460 34.49 63.19 27.03
CA SER A 460 34.05 64.52 26.56
C SER A 460 33.41 64.48 25.17
N VAL A 461 32.53 65.46 24.99
CA VAL A 461 31.53 65.70 23.95
C VAL A 461 32.08 66.69 22.92
N MET A 462 31.64 66.60 21.66
CA MET A 462 31.16 67.69 20.78
C MET A 462 31.21 67.25 19.29
N PHE A 463 30.05 67.05 18.64
CA PHE A 463 29.38 67.97 17.69
C PHE A 463 29.97 67.87 16.27
N GLN A 464 29.23 67.81 15.15
CA GLN A 464 27.94 68.38 14.76
C GLN A 464 27.60 67.75 13.37
N GLN A 465 26.38 67.53 12.90
CA GLN A 465 25.29 68.48 12.62
C GLN A 465 23.97 67.69 12.39
N THR A 466 22.94 67.85 13.23
CA THR A 466 21.79 68.80 13.18
C THR A 466 20.58 68.19 12.42
N VAL A 467 19.30 68.22 12.83
CA VAL A 467 18.48 69.23 13.54
C VAL A 467 17.21 68.54 14.12
N ILE A 468 16.97 68.69 15.45
CA ILE A 468 15.76 69.25 16.14
C ILE A 468 14.39 68.53 15.88
N ASN A 469 13.52 68.17 16.85
CA ASN A 469 13.43 68.40 18.29
C ASN A 469 12.57 67.30 18.97
N ASN A 470 12.93 67.07 20.23
CA ASN A 470 12.38 66.25 21.32
C ASN A 470 11.00 66.76 21.84
N PRO A 471 10.42 66.25 22.96
CA PRO A 471 10.68 65.01 23.73
C PRO A 471 9.38 64.29 24.20
N GLY A 472 9.52 63.21 24.98
CA GLY A 472 8.44 62.55 25.72
C GLY A 472 8.03 63.22 27.06
N GLN A 473 6.92 62.71 27.59
CA GLN A 473 6.38 62.79 28.96
C GLN A 473 5.97 64.16 29.56
N GLN A 474 4.67 64.31 29.89
CA GLN A 474 4.14 64.40 31.27
C GLN A 474 2.73 65.00 31.25
N SER A 475 1.74 64.25 31.77
CA SER A 475 0.78 64.72 32.78
C SER A 475 -0.43 63.76 32.84
N ASN A 476 -0.60 63.14 34.01
CA ASN A 476 -1.93 62.87 34.53
C ASN A 476 -2.71 64.19 34.51
N ILE A 477 -3.96 64.18 34.02
CA ILE A 477 -5.14 64.79 34.64
C ILE A 477 -6.34 64.27 33.85
N LEU A 478 -6.96 63.23 34.42
CA LEU A 478 -8.34 62.86 34.18
C LEU A 478 -9.09 63.46 35.37
N PHE A 479 -9.80 64.56 35.15
CA PHE A 479 -10.89 64.97 36.04
C PHE A 479 -12.08 65.39 35.20
N GLN A 480 -13.08 64.51 35.24
CA GLN A 480 -14.52 64.76 35.37
C GLN A 480 -15.13 65.86 34.49
N PHE A 481 -16.17 65.53 33.72
CA PHE A 481 -17.54 65.52 34.24
C PHE A 481 -18.52 64.85 33.26
N SER A 482 -19.24 63.89 33.82
CA SER A 482 -20.69 63.68 33.72
C SER A 482 -21.44 63.89 32.39
N SER A 483 -22.04 62.78 31.96
CA SER A 483 -23.47 62.63 31.67
C SER A 483 -24.14 63.52 30.61
N SER A 484 -24.45 62.88 29.47
CA SER A 484 -25.82 62.62 28.99
C SER A 484 -26.69 63.85 28.59
N PRO A 485 -27.88 63.64 28.01
CA PRO A 485 -28.20 63.09 26.70
C PRO A 485 -29.07 64.10 25.91
N ARG A 486 -29.45 63.73 24.68
CA ARG A 486 -30.51 64.37 23.87
C ARG A 486 -30.17 65.71 23.22
N ILE A 487 -29.49 65.59 22.09
CA ILE A 487 -29.99 66.18 20.84
C ILE A 487 -29.87 65.02 19.82
N GLN A 488 -30.84 64.13 19.59
CA GLN A 488 -32.30 64.25 19.59
C GLN A 488 -32.78 65.62 19.10
N HIS A 489 -32.51 65.90 17.83
CA HIS A 489 -33.51 66.37 16.89
C HIS A 489 -32.85 66.23 15.52
N GLN A 490 -33.20 65.16 14.79
CA GLN A 490 -34.26 65.20 13.79
C GLN A 490 -33.88 66.06 12.58
N MET A 491 -34.24 65.49 11.42
CA MET A 491 -34.37 66.12 10.10
C MET A 491 -33.08 66.10 9.29
N ALA A 492 -32.82 65.06 8.49
CA ALA A 492 -33.72 64.49 7.47
C ALA A 492 -34.32 65.57 6.57
N SER A 493 -33.71 65.73 5.39
CA SER A 493 -34.25 66.42 4.21
C SER A 493 -33.35 66.02 3.04
N ILE A 494 -33.52 64.85 2.41
CA ILE A 494 -34.60 64.44 1.48
C ILE A 494 -34.83 65.48 0.37
N ILE A 495 -34.73 64.98 -0.87
CA ILE A 495 -35.29 65.42 -2.18
C ILE A 495 -34.15 65.24 -3.20
N GLY A 496 -34.13 64.22 -4.06
CA GLY A 496 -35.11 63.91 -5.10
C GLY A 496 -34.64 64.56 -6.42
N LYS A 497 -34.78 64.03 -7.63
CA LYS A 497 -35.52 62.93 -8.27
C LYS A 497 -35.13 62.98 -9.76
N ALA A 498 -35.15 61.84 -10.48
CA ALA A 498 -35.61 61.74 -11.90
C ALA A 498 -35.58 60.24 -12.32
N LEU A 499 -36.70 59.48 -12.25
CA LEU A 499 -37.70 59.24 -13.32
C LEU A 499 -37.10 58.49 -14.54
N ARG A 500 -37.46 57.26 -14.94
CA ARG A 500 -38.80 56.64 -15.19
C ARG A 500 -38.75 55.08 -15.23
N PRO A 501 -39.91 54.37 -15.24
CA PRO A 501 -40.03 52.96 -14.79
C PRO A 501 -40.40 51.93 -15.89
N ARG A 502 -40.22 50.62 -15.62
CA ARG A 502 -41.25 49.58 -15.88
C ARG A 502 -40.99 48.19 -15.24
N ARG A 503 -41.98 47.78 -14.44
CA ARG A 503 -42.49 46.44 -14.08
C ARG A 503 -41.53 45.36 -13.53
N GLN A 504 -41.69 45.06 -12.24
CA GLN A 504 -41.99 43.69 -11.82
C GLN A 504 -42.88 43.65 -10.57
N ILE A 505 -43.68 42.59 -10.51
CA ILE A 505 -44.88 42.40 -9.70
C ILE A 505 -44.50 42.17 -8.23
N VAL A 506 -45.14 42.90 -7.32
CA VAL A 506 -45.13 42.64 -5.88
C VAL A 506 -46.36 41.80 -5.55
N SER A 507 -46.15 40.59 -5.03
CA SER A 507 -47.14 39.88 -4.23
C SER A 507 -46.65 39.88 -2.79
N SER A 508 -47.43 40.50 -1.90
CA SER A 508 -47.24 40.47 -0.47
C SER A 508 -47.96 39.26 0.14
N THR A 509 -47.19 38.29 0.60
CA THR A 509 -47.55 37.43 1.74
C THR A 509 -46.33 37.40 2.65
N ARG A 510 -46.46 37.91 3.88
CA ARG A 510 -45.43 37.85 4.91
C ARG A 510 -45.15 36.37 5.25
N THR A 511 -44.02 35.85 4.80
CA THR A 511 -43.46 34.58 5.29
C THR A 511 -42.74 34.86 6.60
N ILE A 512 -43.23 34.30 7.71
CA ILE A 512 -42.48 34.23 8.97
C ILE A 512 -41.33 33.24 8.74
N GLN A 513 -40.11 33.73 8.50
CA GLN A 513 -38.91 32.89 8.48
C GLN A 513 -38.60 32.41 9.90
N ARG A 514 -38.76 31.10 10.16
CA ARG A 514 -38.30 30.45 11.40
C ARG A 514 -36.77 30.32 11.40
N SER A 515 -36.14 30.44 12.57
CA SER A 515 -34.73 30.12 12.78
C SER A 515 -34.46 28.63 12.56
N LEU A 516 -33.25 28.27 12.10
CA LEU A 516 -32.81 26.88 11.90
C LEU A 516 -32.17 26.30 13.16
N TRP A 517 -31.54 27.15 13.96
CA TRP A 517 -30.98 26.78 15.26
C TRP A 517 -30.81 28.02 16.13
N THR A 518 -30.68 27.78 17.44
CA THR A 518 -30.39 28.82 18.41
C THR A 518 -29.26 28.46 19.35
N LEU A 519 -28.56 29.48 19.83
CA LEU A 519 -27.43 29.35 20.74
C LEU A 519 -27.65 30.19 22.01
N GLU A 520 -27.39 29.56 23.15
CA GLU A 520 -27.39 30.20 24.47
C GLU A 520 -26.04 29.95 25.16
N ARG A 521 -25.48 31.01 25.76
CA ARG A 521 -24.20 30.96 26.47
C ARG A 521 -24.43 30.75 27.96
N HIS A 522 -23.73 29.78 28.55
CA HIS A 522 -23.70 29.52 30.00
C HIS A 522 -22.26 29.62 30.54
N SER A 523 -22.11 29.53 31.86
CA SER A 523 -20.83 29.64 32.56
C SER A 523 -19.85 28.53 32.21
N GLU A 524 -20.33 27.29 32.06
CA GLU A 524 -19.51 26.10 31.80
C GLU A 524 -19.55 25.62 30.34
N GLY A 525 -20.44 26.19 29.52
CA GLY A 525 -20.63 25.73 28.15
C GLY A 525 -21.71 26.48 27.38
N LEU A 526 -22.17 25.85 26.29
CA LEU A 526 -23.18 26.36 25.38
C LEU A 526 -24.38 25.42 25.33
N LEU A 527 -25.59 25.96 25.24
CA LEU A 527 -26.79 25.22 24.86
C LEU A 527 -27.13 25.57 23.41
N VAL A 528 -27.30 24.55 22.57
CA VAL A 528 -27.66 24.70 21.17
C VAL A 528 -28.98 23.97 20.95
N ASP A 529 -30.02 24.67 20.50
CA ASP A 529 -31.25 24.05 20.02
C ASP A 529 -31.22 23.99 18.50
N PHE A 530 -31.27 22.78 17.98
CA PHE A 530 -31.36 22.50 16.56
C PHE A 530 -32.84 22.37 16.20
N HIS A 531 -33.47 23.44 15.69
CA HIS A 531 -34.89 23.45 15.37
C HIS A 531 -35.19 22.50 14.18
N THR A 532 -35.40 21.22 14.46
CA THR A 532 -35.81 20.22 13.47
C THR A 532 -37.34 20.06 13.46
N HIS A 533 -37.91 19.56 12.37
CA HIS A 533 -39.36 19.33 12.24
C HIS A 533 -39.95 18.33 13.28
N LYS A 534 -39.13 17.68 14.11
CA LYS A 534 -39.53 16.72 15.14
C LYS A 534 -38.90 17.10 16.49
N LEU A 535 -39.63 17.86 17.31
CA LEU A 535 -39.31 18.32 18.68
C LEU A 535 -37.96 19.08 18.82
N PRO A 536 -37.89 20.18 19.59
CA PRO A 536 -36.62 20.84 19.89
C PRO A 536 -35.71 19.87 20.68
N THR A 537 -34.52 19.58 20.15
CA THR A 537 -33.48 18.87 20.90
C THR A 537 -32.43 19.89 21.32
N GLN A 538 -32.53 20.36 22.55
CA GLN A 538 -31.51 21.18 23.17
C GLN A 538 -30.31 20.30 23.54
N SER A 539 -29.13 20.70 23.13
CA SER A 539 -27.88 19.96 23.31
C SER A 539 -26.84 20.82 23.99
N SER A 540 -26.16 20.26 24.98
CA SER A 540 -25.16 20.98 25.77
C SER A 540 -23.74 20.63 25.34
N PHE A 541 -22.89 21.66 25.23
CA PHE A 541 -21.48 21.52 24.87
C PHE A 541 -20.60 22.24 25.89
N HIS A 542 -19.84 21.47 26.67
CA HIS A 542 -18.91 22.03 27.66
C HIS A 542 -17.74 22.74 26.97
N TYR A 543 -17.27 23.87 27.51
CA TYR A 543 -16.16 24.65 26.90
C TYR A 543 -14.87 23.86 26.75
N LYS A 544 -14.47 23.12 27.79
CA LYS A 544 -13.34 22.17 27.71
C LYS A 544 -13.49 21.18 26.55
N TRP A 545 -14.67 20.58 26.34
CA TRP A 545 -14.90 19.67 25.21
C TRP A 545 -14.76 20.37 23.86
N LEU A 546 -15.33 21.58 23.73
CA LEU A 546 -15.20 22.40 22.53
C LEU A 546 -13.72 22.70 22.24
N ARG A 547 -12.97 23.20 23.23
CA ARG A 547 -11.54 23.45 23.06
C ARG A 547 -10.77 22.17 22.74
N ASP A 548 -11.11 21.06 23.40
CA ASP A 548 -10.44 19.77 23.21
C ASP A 548 -10.60 19.20 21.79
N THR A 549 -11.72 19.56 21.17
CA THR A 549 -12.14 19.06 19.86
C THR A 549 -11.90 20.09 18.76
N CYS A 550 -11.09 21.13 19.00
CA CYS A 550 -10.73 22.12 17.99
C CYS A 550 -10.11 21.44 16.75
N GLN A 551 -10.64 21.73 15.55
CA GLN A 551 -10.22 21.11 14.30
C GLN A 551 -9.16 21.94 13.52
N CYS A 552 -8.60 22.99 14.12
CA CYS A 552 -7.63 23.85 13.44
C CYS A 552 -6.27 23.13 13.26
N PRO A 553 -5.42 23.56 12.30
CA PRO A 553 -4.12 22.92 12.04
C PRO A 553 -3.14 22.90 13.22
N LYS A 554 -3.37 23.74 14.25
CA LYS A 554 -2.57 23.75 15.50
C LYS A 554 -3.02 22.70 16.51
N CYS A 555 -4.25 22.22 16.39
CA CYS A 555 -4.86 21.23 17.29
C CYS A 555 -4.99 19.86 16.65
N VAL A 556 -5.13 19.80 15.33
CA VAL A 556 -5.21 18.58 14.53
C VAL A 556 -4.24 18.73 13.36
N HIS A 557 -3.34 17.78 13.19
CA HIS A 557 -2.38 17.80 12.10
C HIS A 557 -3.13 17.80 10.75
N PRO A 558 -2.81 18.70 9.81
CA PRO A 558 -3.56 18.84 8.57
C PRO A 558 -3.60 17.56 7.74
N ASP A 559 -2.47 16.85 7.65
CA ASP A 559 -2.36 15.66 6.77
C ASP A 559 -2.91 14.38 7.40
N ASN A 560 -2.48 14.01 8.60
CA ASN A 560 -2.85 12.73 9.23
C ASN A 560 -4.13 12.81 10.08
N ARG A 561 -4.70 14.01 10.27
CA ARG A 561 -5.91 14.29 11.06
C ARG A 561 -5.83 13.85 12.53
N GLN A 562 -4.63 13.60 13.06
CA GLN A 562 -4.41 13.25 14.46
C GLN A 562 -4.31 14.50 15.32
N LYS A 563 -4.76 14.37 16.57
CA LYS A 563 -4.72 15.43 17.56
C LYS A 563 -3.27 15.74 17.97
N LEU A 564 -2.93 17.02 18.07
CA LEU A 564 -1.59 17.53 18.40
C LEU A 564 -1.45 17.94 19.87
N HIS A 565 -2.36 17.50 20.72
CA HIS A 565 -2.37 17.85 22.14
C HIS A 565 -3.08 16.79 22.99
N SER A 566 -2.71 16.71 24.26
CA SER A 566 -3.42 15.91 25.25
C SER A 566 -4.71 16.60 25.66
N SER A 567 -5.73 15.83 26.06
CA SER A 567 -6.93 16.41 26.69
C SER A 567 -6.61 17.06 28.05
N GLY A 568 -5.53 16.65 28.71
CA GLY A 568 -5.03 17.30 29.92
C GLY A 568 -4.50 18.73 29.66
N ASP A 569 -4.03 19.02 28.45
CA ASP A 569 -3.44 20.32 28.08
C ASP A 569 -4.50 21.43 27.98
N VAL A 570 -5.78 21.06 27.87
CA VAL A 570 -6.90 22.00 27.69
C VAL A 570 -7.16 22.84 28.95
N GLY A 571 -6.74 22.36 30.13
CA GLY A 571 -6.86 23.04 31.43
C GLY A 571 -8.18 23.78 31.66
N ALA A 572 -8.14 24.95 32.31
CA ALA A 572 -9.31 25.80 32.55
C ALA A 572 -9.69 26.64 31.31
N ALA A 573 -9.93 25.99 30.16
CA ALA A 573 -10.32 26.67 28.93
C ALA A 573 -11.64 27.45 29.11
N THR A 574 -11.56 28.77 29.05
CA THR A 574 -12.70 29.69 29.08
C THR A 574 -12.68 30.58 27.84
N PRO A 575 -13.84 30.85 27.21
CA PRO A 575 -13.90 31.70 26.03
C PRO A 575 -13.69 33.17 26.42
N SER A 576 -12.83 33.87 25.69
CA SER A 576 -12.70 35.32 25.75
C SER A 576 -13.73 36.02 24.85
N LYS A 577 -14.07 35.38 23.73
CA LYS A 577 -15.02 35.89 22.72
C LYS A 577 -15.77 34.73 22.07
N LEU A 578 -17.05 34.93 21.80
CA LEU A 578 -17.92 34.01 21.07
C LEU A 578 -18.57 34.75 19.92
N GLU A 579 -18.53 34.20 18.71
CA GLU A 579 -19.10 34.80 17.51
C GLU A 579 -19.81 33.75 16.65
N VAL A 580 -20.85 34.16 15.93
CA VAL A 580 -21.41 33.39 14.82
C VAL A 580 -20.94 34.03 13.53
N MET A 581 -20.27 33.25 12.69
CA MET A 581 -19.79 33.66 11.38
C MET A 581 -20.75 33.14 10.30
N ASP A 582 -21.31 34.05 9.51
CA ASP A 582 -22.17 33.70 8.37
C ASP A 582 -21.37 33.22 7.14
N VAL A 583 -22.08 32.78 6.10
CA VAL A 583 -21.48 32.27 4.84
C VAL A 583 -20.67 33.31 4.06
N HIS A 584 -20.90 34.61 4.31
CA HIS A 584 -20.19 35.71 3.67
C HIS A 584 -19.02 36.21 4.52
N GLY A 585 -18.75 35.57 5.67
CA GLY A 585 -17.65 35.91 6.58
C GLY A 585 -18.00 37.04 7.56
N GLY A 586 -19.25 37.50 7.60
CA GLY A 586 -19.74 38.44 8.61
C GLY A 586 -19.74 37.77 9.98
N ARG A 587 -19.14 38.43 10.98
CA ARG A 587 -19.07 37.92 12.36
C ARG A 587 -20.02 38.71 13.26
N THR A 588 -20.95 38.01 13.89
CA THR A 588 -21.87 38.56 14.88
C THR A 588 -21.41 38.15 16.28
N LEU A 589 -21.08 39.13 17.12
CA LEU A 589 -20.66 38.90 18.50
C LEU A 589 -21.82 38.34 19.33
N VAL A 590 -21.55 37.30 20.10
CA VAL A 590 -22.44 36.76 21.13
C VAL A 590 -22.16 37.55 22.41
N VAL A 591 -22.98 38.55 22.71
CA VAL A 591 -22.83 39.45 23.88
C VAL A 591 -23.68 38.95 25.06
N ASP A 592 -23.15 39.08 26.28
CA ASP A 592 -23.81 38.62 27.52
C ASP A 592 -25.00 39.50 27.93
N GLY A 593 -26.10 38.86 28.39
CA GLY A 593 -27.24 39.53 29.02
C GLY A 593 -28.51 38.68 29.15
N GLY A 594 -28.48 37.64 30.01
CA GLY A 594 -29.64 36.89 30.56
C GLY A 594 -30.56 36.17 29.56
N GLU A 595 -30.53 34.82 29.51
CA GLU A 595 -31.44 33.98 28.70
C GLU A 595 -31.65 34.47 27.24
N GLN A 596 -30.66 35.13 26.63
CA GLN A 596 -30.81 35.65 25.26
C GLN A 596 -30.28 34.67 24.22
N GLN A 597 -31.26 34.00 23.62
CA GLN A 597 -31.16 33.05 22.54
C GLN A 597 -30.79 33.74 21.21
N ILE A 598 -29.63 33.40 20.63
CA ILE A 598 -29.27 33.88 19.28
C ILE A 598 -29.92 32.97 18.25
N SER A 599 -30.86 33.51 17.47
CA SER A 599 -31.52 32.82 16.36
C SER A 599 -30.71 32.93 15.07
N VAL A 600 -30.24 31.80 14.56
CA VAL A 600 -29.49 31.73 13.29
C VAL A 600 -30.37 31.12 12.20
N LYS A 601 -30.37 31.76 11.03
CA LYS A 601 -31.22 31.41 9.88
C LYS A 601 -30.49 30.64 8.77
N ASP A 602 -29.25 30.26 9.03
CA ASP A 602 -28.34 29.67 8.06
C ASP A 602 -27.66 28.42 8.65
N ASP A 603 -27.75 27.29 7.95
CA ASP A 603 -27.15 26.01 8.34
C ASP A 603 -25.67 25.89 7.93
N ASP A 604 -25.13 26.83 7.15
CA ASP A 604 -23.71 26.89 6.81
C ASP A 604 -22.92 27.85 7.71
N ALA A 605 -23.62 28.54 8.62
CA ALA A 605 -23.00 29.38 9.64
C ALA A 605 -22.10 28.58 10.60
N LYS A 606 -21.07 29.23 11.11
CA LYS A 606 -20.03 28.62 11.95
C LYS A 606 -19.96 29.32 13.30
N LEU A 607 -19.84 28.52 14.36
CA LEU A 607 -19.50 29.02 15.69
C LEU A 607 -17.99 29.27 15.76
N VAL A 608 -17.60 30.47 16.16
CA VAL A 608 -16.22 30.89 16.36
C VAL A 608 -16.00 31.19 17.84
N ILE A 609 -15.02 30.53 18.45
CA ILE A 609 -14.66 30.70 19.87
C ILE A 609 -13.21 31.16 19.95
N THR A 610 -12.98 32.33 20.55
CA THR A 610 -11.64 32.77 20.92
C THR A 610 -11.40 32.45 22.38
N TRP A 611 -10.24 31.89 22.71
CA TRP A 611 -9.92 31.41 24.06
C TRP A 611 -9.02 32.36 24.85
N ASN A 612 -9.23 32.41 26.16
CA ASN A 612 -8.32 33.07 27.10
C ASN A 612 -6.98 32.32 27.16
N ALA A 613 -5.92 33.03 27.60
CA ALA A 613 -4.64 32.40 27.91
C ALA A 613 -4.81 31.34 29.00
N ASN A 614 -4.16 30.19 28.86
CA ASN A 614 -4.11 29.14 29.87
C ASN A 614 -2.64 28.87 30.26
N SER A 615 -2.38 28.40 31.48
CA SER A 615 -1.04 28.22 32.03
C SER A 615 -0.21 27.11 31.38
N LEU A 616 -0.85 26.17 30.66
CA LEU A 616 -0.20 24.99 30.08
C LEU A 616 0.15 25.11 28.58
N ARG A 617 -0.52 26.03 27.86
CA ARG A 617 -0.19 26.39 26.48
C ARG A 617 -0.24 27.91 26.37
N GLN A 618 0.79 28.54 25.78
CA GLN A 618 0.74 29.94 25.37
C GLN A 618 -0.26 30.13 24.21
N ASP A 619 -1.54 29.91 24.47
CA ASP A 619 -2.67 29.81 23.53
C ASP A 619 -3.61 31.03 23.62
N ALA A 620 -3.14 32.15 24.18
CA ALA A 620 -3.90 33.39 24.25
C ALA A 620 -4.34 33.82 22.85
N GLY A 621 -5.65 33.97 22.63
CA GLY A 621 -6.19 34.35 21.32
C GLY A 621 -6.29 33.20 20.32
N HIS A 622 -6.16 31.94 20.75
CA HIS A 622 -6.48 30.78 19.91
C HIS A 622 -7.93 30.85 19.45
N GLU A 623 -8.19 30.64 18.16
CA GLU A 623 -9.53 30.62 17.57
C GLU A 623 -9.92 29.19 17.17
N SER A 624 -11.05 28.70 17.68
CA SER A 624 -11.68 27.46 17.27
C SER A 624 -12.93 27.75 16.44
N VAL A 625 -13.05 27.09 15.29
CA VAL A 625 -14.18 27.27 14.38
C VAL A 625 -14.93 25.95 14.22
N PHE A 626 -16.23 25.95 14.51
CA PHE A 626 -17.09 24.78 14.45
C PHE A 626 -18.24 25.03 13.46
N PRO A 627 -18.32 24.28 12.35
CA PRO A 627 -19.53 24.21 11.54
C PRO A 627 -20.71 23.72 12.40
N ILE A 628 -21.91 24.23 12.18
CA ILE A 628 -23.08 23.75 12.94
C ILE A 628 -23.36 22.26 12.67
N SER A 629 -23.04 21.76 11.46
CA SER A 629 -23.10 20.33 11.12
C SER A 629 -22.19 19.47 12.00
N PHE A 630 -21.05 20.02 12.45
CA PHE A 630 -20.18 19.36 13.42
C PHE A 630 -20.88 19.25 14.78
N LEU A 631 -21.40 20.36 15.33
CA LEU A 631 -22.10 20.34 16.62
C LEU A 631 -23.33 19.42 16.56
N ARG A 632 -24.10 19.48 15.47
CA ARG A 632 -25.28 18.63 15.23
C ARG A 632 -24.93 17.13 15.25
N LYS A 633 -23.76 16.76 14.73
CA LYS A 633 -23.24 15.38 14.77
C LYS A 633 -22.94 14.88 16.19
N TYR A 634 -22.56 15.78 17.10
CA TYR A 634 -22.13 15.46 18.47
C TYR A 634 -23.13 15.90 19.55
N LYS A 635 -24.38 16.19 19.16
CA LYS A 635 -25.40 16.83 19.99
C LYS A 635 -25.90 15.99 21.20
N ASP A 636 -25.66 14.68 21.18
CA ASP A 636 -26.14 13.73 22.19
C ASP A 636 -24.95 13.07 22.93
N ALA A 637 -24.15 13.86 23.64
CA ALA A 637 -22.92 13.42 24.32
C ALA A 637 -23.12 12.54 25.57
N VAL A 638 -24.37 12.22 25.95
CA VAL A 638 -24.65 11.06 26.82
C VAL A 638 -24.63 9.85 25.89
N ILE A 639 -23.53 9.08 25.90
CA ILE A 639 -23.29 7.83 25.15
C ILE A 639 -24.55 7.43 24.39
N ALA A 640 -24.77 8.06 23.23
CA ALA A 640 -25.78 7.56 22.33
C ALA A 640 -25.27 6.15 22.04
N THR A 641 -25.99 5.14 22.53
CA THR A 641 -25.78 3.74 22.16
C THR A 641 -25.44 3.78 20.70
N PRO A 642 -24.21 3.42 20.28
CA PRO A 642 -23.70 3.86 19.00
C PRO A 642 -24.75 3.50 17.97
N LYS A 643 -25.35 4.52 17.32
CA LYS A 643 -26.29 4.34 16.20
C LYS A 643 -25.63 3.62 15.01
N THR A 644 -24.41 3.12 15.18
CA THR A 644 -23.58 2.44 14.21
C THR A 644 -23.03 1.15 14.82
N HIS A 645 -23.94 0.31 15.32
CA HIS A 645 -23.69 -1.14 15.26
C HIS A 645 -23.27 -1.46 13.80
N PRO A 646 -22.24 -2.29 13.55
CA PRO A 646 -21.82 -2.63 12.17
C PRO A 646 -22.98 -3.19 11.34
N PHE A 647 -23.97 -3.74 12.02
CA PHE A 647 -25.25 -4.15 11.47
C PHE A 647 -26.41 -3.22 11.87
N ALA A 648 -27.22 -2.77 10.91
CA ALA A 648 -28.44 -2.01 11.15
C ALA A 648 -29.59 -2.89 11.70
N THR A 649 -30.61 -2.24 12.27
CA THR A 649 -31.73 -2.76 13.08
C THR A 649 -32.73 -3.68 12.40
N HIS A 650 -32.45 -4.23 11.22
CA HIS A 650 -33.39 -5.09 10.49
C HIS A 650 -33.20 -6.56 10.88
N THR A 651 -33.84 -6.96 11.98
CA THR A 651 -33.97 -8.37 12.33
C THR A 651 -34.91 -9.08 11.35
N TRP A 652 -34.69 -10.36 11.08
CA TRP A 652 -35.49 -11.11 10.11
C TRP A 652 -35.85 -12.53 10.53
N THR A 653 -37.02 -12.98 10.08
CA THR A 653 -37.42 -14.39 9.94
C THR A 653 -37.05 -14.90 8.54
N SER A 654 -37.12 -16.22 8.31
CA SER A 654 -36.76 -16.83 7.01
C SER A 654 -37.58 -16.25 5.85
N SER A 655 -38.89 -16.05 6.06
CA SER A 655 -39.78 -15.42 5.08
C SER A 655 -39.43 -13.95 4.81
N GLN A 656 -39.02 -13.20 5.83
CA GLN A 656 -38.62 -11.80 5.68
C GLN A 656 -37.32 -11.67 4.90
N TYR A 657 -36.33 -12.53 5.18
CA TYR A 657 -35.06 -12.53 4.45
C TYR A 657 -35.22 -12.99 3.00
N THR A 658 -36.08 -13.99 2.74
CA THR A 658 -36.39 -14.45 1.38
C THR A 658 -36.93 -13.33 0.48
N ASN A 659 -37.71 -12.40 1.06
CA ASN A 659 -38.27 -11.25 0.35
C ASN A 659 -37.39 -10.00 0.40
N ALA A 660 -36.21 -10.07 1.02
CA ALA A 660 -35.31 -8.92 1.12
C ALA A 660 -34.65 -8.61 -0.24
N PRO A 661 -34.60 -7.33 -0.65
CA PRO A 661 -33.99 -6.95 -1.92
C PRO A 661 -32.45 -7.06 -1.86
N ASN A 662 -31.84 -7.32 -3.01
CA ASN A 662 -30.38 -7.26 -3.22
C ASN A 662 -29.56 -8.22 -2.33
N THR A 663 -30.14 -9.35 -1.92
CA THR A 663 -29.43 -10.40 -1.15
C THR A 663 -28.49 -11.25 -2.01
N PHE A 664 -28.63 -11.17 -3.34
CA PHE A 664 -27.76 -11.82 -4.32
C PHE A 664 -27.08 -10.77 -5.20
N ILE A 665 -25.75 -10.80 -5.26
CA ILE A 665 -24.95 -9.80 -5.97
C ILE A 665 -23.94 -10.51 -6.89
N PRO A 666 -23.81 -10.11 -8.16
CA PRO A 666 -22.80 -10.69 -9.04
C PRO A 666 -21.37 -10.41 -8.54
N TYR A 667 -20.50 -11.42 -8.57
CA TYR A 667 -19.08 -11.31 -8.23
C TYR A 667 -18.39 -10.19 -9.01
N THR A 668 -18.66 -10.09 -10.31
CA THR A 668 -18.11 -9.04 -11.19
C THR A 668 -18.51 -7.64 -10.74
N SER A 669 -19.72 -7.47 -10.19
CA SER A 669 -20.18 -6.18 -9.65
C SER A 669 -19.36 -5.77 -8.43
N VAL A 670 -19.18 -6.69 -7.47
CA VAL A 670 -18.39 -6.47 -6.25
C VAL A 670 -16.92 -6.21 -6.56
N MET A 671 -16.35 -6.93 -7.53
CA MET A 671 -14.91 -6.82 -7.83
C MET A 671 -14.57 -5.56 -8.62
N ASN A 672 -15.46 -5.12 -9.51
CA ASN A 672 -15.15 -4.10 -10.51
C ASN A 672 -15.74 -2.72 -10.21
N THR A 673 -16.67 -2.60 -9.26
CA THR A 673 -17.35 -1.34 -8.97
C THR A 673 -17.45 -1.06 -7.47
N ASP A 674 -17.25 0.20 -7.09
CA ASP A 674 -17.46 0.64 -5.71
C ASP A 674 -18.93 0.52 -5.28
N GLN A 675 -19.86 0.70 -6.22
CA GLN A 675 -21.29 0.54 -5.96
C GLN A 675 -21.66 -0.91 -5.63
N GLY A 676 -21.13 -1.89 -6.38
CA GLY A 676 -21.37 -3.31 -6.12
C GLY A 676 -20.79 -3.75 -4.77
N LEU A 677 -19.59 -3.28 -4.43
CA LEU A 677 -19.00 -3.53 -3.11
C LEU A 677 -19.81 -2.86 -1.99
N TRP A 678 -20.24 -1.61 -2.19
CA TRP A 678 -21.09 -0.90 -1.23
C TRP A 678 -22.43 -1.61 -1.03
N GLN A 679 -23.08 -2.10 -2.10
CA GLN A 679 -24.30 -2.89 -2.00
C GLN A 679 -24.10 -4.15 -1.16
N ALA A 680 -22.99 -4.87 -1.34
CA ALA A 680 -22.68 -6.04 -0.54
C ALA A 680 -22.47 -5.69 0.94
N LEU A 681 -21.68 -4.64 1.22
CA LEU A 681 -21.44 -4.16 2.58
C LEU A 681 -22.72 -3.67 3.26
N ASP A 682 -23.58 -2.95 2.54
CA ASP A 682 -24.86 -2.45 3.05
C ASP A 682 -25.86 -3.59 3.29
N THR A 683 -25.86 -4.61 2.44
CA THR A 683 -26.70 -5.81 2.64
C THR A 683 -26.23 -6.61 3.85
N ILE A 684 -24.92 -6.81 3.99
CA ILE A 684 -24.33 -7.38 5.20
C ILE A 684 -24.71 -6.53 6.40
N ARG A 685 -24.54 -5.21 6.37
CA ARG A 685 -24.96 -4.31 7.46
C ARG A 685 -26.44 -4.50 7.80
N LYS A 686 -27.35 -4.52 6.84
CA LYS A 686 -28.80 -4.62 7.13
C LYS A 686 -29.20 -5.98 7.69
N TYR A 687 -28.79 -7.05 7.03
CA TYR A 687 -29.33 -8.39 7.29
C TYR A 687 -28.31 -9.36 7.89
N GLY A 688 -27.02 -9.03 7.89
CA GLY A 688 -25.98 -9.93 8.39
C GLY A 688 -25.61 -11.06 7.43
N LEU A 689 -26.24 -11.14 6.24
CA LEU A 689 -26.11 -12.24 5.29
C LEU A 689 -26.25 -11.72 3.86
N VAL A 690 -25.34 -12.10 2.96
CA VAL A 690 -25.39 -11.82 1.52
C VAL A 690 -24.80 -12.98 0.72
N PHE A 691 -25.25 -13.16 -0.51
CA PHE A 691 -24.76 -14.16 -1.45
C PHE A 691 -24.11 -13.48 -2.66
N ILE A 692 -22.87 -13.84 -2.95
CA ILE A 692 -22.12 -13.38 -4.11
C ILE A 692 -22.07 -14.50 -5.15
N GLN A 693 -22.51 -14.23 -6.37
CA GLN A 693 -22.70 -15.26 -7.40
C GLN A 693 -21.70 -15.14 -8.55
N GLY A 694 -21.24 -16.27 -9.07
CA GLY A 694 -20.35 -16.34 -10.22
C GLY A 694 -18.88 -16.07 -9.87
N LEU A 695 -18.44 -16.49 -8.68
CA LEU A 695 -17.02 -16.56 -8.36
C LEU A 695 -16.33 -17.61 -9.28
N PRO A 696 -15.09 -17.35 -9.71
CA PRO A 696 -14.35 -18.31 -10.51
C PRO A 696 -13.95 -19.53 -9.67
N ASP A 697 -13.94 -20.71 -10.31
CA ASP A 697 -13.40 -21.96 -9.75
C ASP A 697 -11.86 -21.88 -9.69
N GLN A 698 -11.35 -21.08 -8.75
CA GLN A 698 -9.94 -20.85 -8.50
C GLN A 698 -9.68 -20.84 -7.00
N ASP A 699 -8.55 -21.41 -6.62
CA ASP A 699 -8.18 -21.61 -5.21
C ASP A 699 -8.09 -20.29 -4.41
N LEU A 700 -7.73 -19.18 -5.05
CA LEU A 700 -7.58 -17.87 -4.43
C LEU A 700 -8.78 -16.93 -4.62
N ALA A 701 -9.89 -17.43 -5.19
CA ALA A 701 -11.06 -16.60 -5.50
C ALA A 701 -11.70 -16.00 -4.23
N VAL A 702 -11.85 -16.82 -3.17
CA VAL A 702 -12.43 -16.36 -1.90
C VAL A 702 -11.52 -15.37 -1.17
N GLU A 703 -10.20 -15.53 -1.29
CA GLU A 703 -9.25 -14.58 -0.72
C GLU A 703 -9.33 -13.23 -1.45
N SER A 704 -9.33 -13.26 -2.78
CA SER A 704 -9.45 -12.06 -3.61
C SER A 704 -10.75 -11.30 -3.33
N LEU A 705 -11.84 -12.03 -3.07
CA LEU A 705 -13.11 -11.44 -2.65
C LEU A 705 -13.02 -10.85 -1.24
N ALA A 706 -12.53 -11.61 -0.26
CA ALA A 706 -12.42 -11.16 1.13
C ALA A 706 -11.54 -9.90 1.26
N GLU A 707 -10.47 -9.79 0.48
CA GLU A 707 -9.59 -8.61 0.42
C GLU A 707 -10.30 -7.32 -0.04
N LYS A 708 -11.46 -7.42 -0.72
CA LYS A 708 -12.31 -6.24 -1.01
C LYS A 708 -13.04 -5.72 0.22
N PHE A 709 -13.36 -6.59 1.17
CA PHE A 709 -14.03 -6.25 2.43
C PHE A 709 -13.02 -5.78 3.48
N GLY A 710 -11.78 -6.31 3.44
CA GLY A 710 -10.62 -5.78 4.14
C GLY A 710 -9.58 -6.86 4.43
N CYS A 711 -8.78 -6.69 5.48
CA CYS A 711 -7.69 -7.61 5.77
C CYS A 711 -8.21 -9.00 6.16
N ILE A 712 -7.67 -10.05 5.54
CA ILE A 712 -8.02 -11.42 5.90
C ILE A 712 -7.41 -11.74 7.26
N ARG A 713 -8.25 -12.16 8.21
CA ARG A 713 -7.84 -12.62 9.53
C ARG A 713 -7.21 -14.00 9.42
N ARG A 714 -5.88 -14.04 9.52
CA ARG A 714 -5.14 -15.30 9.56
C ARG A 714 -5.38 -16.02 10.89
N THR A 715 -5.72 -17.30 10.83
CA THR A 715 -5.87 -18.17 12.00
C THR A 715 -4.89 -19.33 11.91
N PHE A 716 -4.90 -20.25 12.88
CA PHE A 716 -4.12 -21.49 12.75
C PHE A 716 -4.62 -22.39 11.61
N TYR A 717 -5.83 -22.16 11.08
CA TYR A 717 -6.31 -22.79 9.85
C TYR A 717 -5.72 -22.17 8.56
N GLY A 718 -4.94 -21.09 8.67
CA GLY A 718 -4.36 -20.37 7.53
C GLY A 718 -5.06 -19.05 7.21
N LYS A 719 -4.80 -18.53 6.00
CA LYS A 719 -5.44 -17.31 5.45
C LYS A 719 -6.83 -17.65 4.90
N SER A 720 -6.93 -18.80 4.23
CA SER A 720 -8.16 -19.47 3.84
C SER A 720 -8.04 -20.96 4.18
N TRP A 721 -9.15 -21.69 4.25
CA TRP A 721 -9.16 -23.12 4.59
C TRP A 721 -10.19 -23.89 3.78
N ASP A 722 -9.93 -25.17 3.56
CA ASP A 722 -10.81 -26.08 2.84
C ASP A 722 -11.81 -26.75 3.78
N VAL A 723 -13.07 -26.82 3.37
CA VAL A 723 -14.12 -27.67 3.96
C VAL A 723 -14.47 -28.77 2.97
N LYS A 724 -13.81 -29.91 3.16
CA LYS A 724 -14.00 -31.15 2.38
C LYS A 724 -14.44 -32.27 3.32
N SER A 725 -15.29 -33.17 2.84
CA SER A 725 -15.56 -34.43 3.56
C SER A 725 -14.36 -35.36 3.40
N ILE A 726 -13.68 -35.69 4.50
CA ILE A 726 -12.49 -36.57 4.48
C ILE A 726 -12.75 -37.76 5.43
N PRO A 727 -12.40 -39.02 5.06
CA PRO A 727 -12.43 -40.13 6.01
C PRO A 727 -11.58 -39.82 7.25
N GLN A 728 -12.10 -40.07 8.46
CA GLN A 728 -11.44 -39.74 9.75
C GLN A 728 -11.21 -38.24 9.99
N ALA A 729 -12.21 -37.42 9.66
CA ALA A 729 -12.23 -35.98 9.89
C ALA A 729 -11.97 -35.58 11.37
N ARG A 730 -11.04 -34.64 11.57
CA ARG A 730 -10.60 -34.14 12.89
C ARG A 730 -11.48 -33.03 13.49
N ASN A 731 -12.35 -32.44 12.67
CA ASN A 731 -13.30 -31.40 13.03
C ASN A 731 -14.67 -31.80 12.46
N ILE A 732 -15.75 -31.58 13.22
CA ILE A 732 -17.11 -31.92 12.80
C ILE A 732 -17.50 -31.25 11.47
N ALA A 733 -16.92 -30.08 11.18
CA ALA A 733 -17.07 -29.37 9.90
C ALA A 733 -16.64 -30.21 8.67
N TYR A 734 -15.76 -31.19 8.84
CA TYR A 734 -15.24 -32.08 7.78
C TYR A 734 -15.93 -33.46 7.74
N THR A 735 -17.00 -33.65 8.52
CA THR A 735 -17.85 -34.86 8.47
C THR A 735 -19.03 -34.68 7.51
N SER A 736 -19.80 -35.73 7.24
CA SER A 736 -21.06 -35.68 6.47
C SER A 736 -22.31 -35.51 7.34
N LEU A 737 -22.16 -35.64 8.66
CA LEU A 737 -23.24 -35.56 9.65
C LEU A 737 -23.90 -34.18 9.67
N TYR A 738 -25.11 -34.09 10.21
CA TYR A 738 -25.76 -32.82 10.51
C TYR A 738 -24.84 -31.93 11.37
N LEU A 739 -24.62 -30.70 10.93
CA LEU A 739 -23.89 -29.70 11.70
C LEU A 739 -24.87 -28.61 12.13
N GLY A 740 -25.23 -28.64 13.41
CA GLY A 740 -26.17 -27.70 14.01
C GLY A 740 -25.74 -26.24 13.89
N LEU A 741 -26.65 -25.34 14.23
CA LEU A 741 -26.39 -23.91 14.24
C LEU A 741 -25.21 -23.58 15.16
N HIS A 742 -24.26 -22.81 14.65
CA HIS A 742 -23.09 -22.39 15.40
C HIS A 742 -22.48 -21.10 14.82
N MET A 743 -21.53 -20.58 15.58
CA MET A 743 -20.62 -19.52 15.19
C MET A 743 -19.19 -20.04 15.30
N ASP A 744 -18.34 -19.56 14.42
CA ASP A 744 -16.97 -20.07 14.31
C ASP A 744 -16.03 -19.38 15.29
N LEU A 745 -15.10 -20.18 15.82
CA LEU A 745 -13.94 -19.75 16.60
C LEU A 745 -14.26 -19.01 17.91
N LEU A 746 -15.32 -19.42 18.62
CA LEU A 746 -15.70 -18.80 19.90
C LEU A 746 -14.67 -18.99 21.02
N TYR A 747 -13.72 -19.91 20.85
CA TYR A 747 -12.56 -20.09 21.73
C TYR A 747 -11.44 -19.05 21.51
N PHE A 748 -11.63 -18.07 20.62
CA PHE A 748 -10.78 -16.88 20.53
C PHE A 748 -11.32 -15.76 21.43
N GLU A 749 -10.41 -14.94 21.95
CA GLU A 749 -10.74 -13.68 22.65
C GLU A 749 -11.65 -12.77 21.81
N ALA A 750 -11.34 -12.64 20.52
CA ALA A 750 -12.14 -11.88 19.56
C ALA A 750 -12.49 -12.79 18.39
N PRO A 751 -13.67 -13.45 18.37
CA PRO A 751 -14.10 -14.30 17.26
C PRO A 751 -14.16 -13.50 15.94
N PRO A 752 -13.99 -14.08 14.74
CA PRO A 752 -14.05 -13.34 13.48
C PRO A 752 -15.32 -12.50 13.32
N GLY A 753 -15.21 -11.35 12.64
CA GLY A 753 -16.35 -10.48 12.39
C GLY A 753 -17.26 -10.96 11.25
N LEU A 754 -16.64 -11.26 10.10
CA LEU A 754 -17.28 -11.82 8.91
C LEU A 754 -16.67 -13.17 8.57
N GLN A 755 -17.50 -14.05 8.03
CA GLN A 755 -17.09 -15.33 7.47
C GLN A 755 -17.56 -15.43 6.02
N PHE A 756 -16.68 -15.96 5.18
CA PHE A 756 -16.90 -16.24 3.77
C PHE A 756 -16.89 -17.74 3.58
N LEU A 757 -17.84 -18.28 2.81
CA LEU A 757 -17.83 -19.68 2.37
C LEU A 757 -18.12 -19.73 0.87
N HIS A 758 -17.09 -19.98 0.07
CA HIS A 758 -17.17 -20.13 -1.38
C HIS A 758 -17.34 -21.61 -1.77
N CYS A 759 -18.38 -21.94 -2.52
CA CYS A 759 -18.61 -23.27 -3.04
C CYS A 759 -17.82 -23.51 -4.32
N LEU A 760 -16.84 -24.41 -4.25
CA LEU A 760 -16.07 -24.86 -5.40
C LEU A 760 -16.74 -26.08 -6.04
N LYS A 761 -17.23 -27.01 -5.21
CA LYS A 761 -17.96 -28.20 -5.66
C LYS A 761 -19.14 -28.49 -4.75
N ASN A 762 -20.28 -28.84 -5.33
CA ASN A 762 -21.42 -29.38 -4.60
C ASN A 762 -22.28 -30.25 -5.52
N SER A 763 -22.00 -31.55 -5.52
CA SER A 763 -22.78 -32.57 -6.26
C SER A 763 -23.36 -33.65 -5.35
N VAL A 764 -23.25 -33.50 -4.02
CA VAL A 764 -23.83 -34.43 -3.05
C VAL A 764 -25.35 -34.25 -2.92
N GLN A 765 -26.04 -35.32 -2.55
CA GLN A 765 -27.43 -35.28 -2.09
C GLN A 765 -27.49 -34.79 -0.63
N GLY A 766 -28.23 -33.71 -0.38
CA GLY A 766 -28.29 -33.03 0.93
C GLY A 766 -27.28 -31.89 1.07
N GLY A 767 -26.88 -31.58 2.30
CA GLY A 767 -25.81 -30.63 2.60
C GLY A 767 -26.19 -29.15 2.39
N THR A 768 -27.49 -28.88 2.46
CA THR A 768 -28.09 -27.54 2.38
C THR A 768 -27.57 -26.68 3.53
N SER A 769 -27.13 -25.46 3.24
CA SER A 769 -26.72 -24.51 4.26
C SER A 769 -27.94 -23.92 4.95
N ILE A 770 -27.86 -23.75 6.27
CA ILE A 770 -28.93 -23.15 7.07
C ILE A 770 -28.40 -21.90 7.76
N PHE A 771 -29.24 -20.87 7.89
CA PHE A 771 -28.88 -19.58 8.50
C PHE A 771 -30.02 -19.08 9.40
N VAL A 772 -29.67 -18.47 10.54
CA VAL A 772 -30.63 -17.86 11.47
C VAL A 772 -30.13 -16.49 11.94
N ASP A 773 -30.99 -15.48 11.94
CA ASP A 773 -30.70 -14.19 12.57
C ASP A 773 -30.81 -14.30 14.09
N ALA A 774 -29.67 -14.46 14.76
CA ALA A 774 -29.67 -14.60 16.22
C ALA A 774 -30.22 -13.35 16.90
N PHE A 775 -30.13 -12.16 16.27
CA PHE A 775 -30.69 -10.94 16.86
C PHE A 775 -32.22 -10.95 16.86
N LYS A 776 -32.85 -11.57 15.86
CA LYS A 776 -34.31 -11.77 15.89
C LYS A 776 -34.70 -12.69 17.04
N ALA A 777 -33.93 -13.76 17.26
CA ALA A 777 -34.15 -14.68 18.37
C ALA A 777 -33.92 -14.02 19.73
N VAL A 778 -32.89 -13.17 19.88
CA VAL A 778 -32.64 -12.40 21.10
C VAL A 778 -33.77 -11.42 21.39
N GLN A 779 -34.26 -10.73 20.35
CA GLN A 779 -35.41 -9.83 20.50
C GLN A 779 -36.64 -10.59 21.02
N GLU A 780 -36.94 -11.74 20.41
CA GLU A 780 -38.08 -12.55 20.82
C GLU A 780 -37.91 -13.13 22.23
N LEU A 781 -36.72 -13.66 22.57
CA LEU A 781 -36.43 -14.17 23.91
C LEU A 781 -36.60 -13.08 24.97
N LYS A 782 -36.16 -11.85 24.67
CA LYS A 782 -36.33 -10.72 25.58
C LYS A 782 -37.81 -10.36 25.80
N GLU A 783 -38.65 -10.53 24.79
CA GLU A 783 -40.08 -10.26 24.85
C GLU A 783 -40.84 -11.40 25.56
N THR A 784 -40.49 -12.66 25.31
CA THR A 784 -41.21 -13.85 25.80
C THR A 784 -40.69 -14.38 27.14
N SER A 785 -39.39 -14.28 27.40
CA SER A 785 -38.73 -14.78 28.61
C SER A 785 -37.58 -13.85 29.07
N PRO A 786 -37.91 -12.69 29.70
CA PRO A 786 -36.91 -11.74 30.18
C PRO A 786 -35.90 -12.34 31.17
N ASP A 787 -36.31 -13.33 31.95
CA ASP A 787 -35.45 -14.02 32.91
C ASP A 787 -34.43 -14.93 32.23
N ALA A 788 -34.82 -15.64 31.16
CA ALA A 788 -33.90 -16.41 30.33
C ALA A 788 -32.90 -15.49 29.62
N TYR A 789 -33.39 -14.39 29.03
CA TYR A 789 -32.56 -13.34 28.43
C TYR A 789 -31.52 -12.82 29.43
N ASN A 790 -31.93 -12.42 30.64
CA ASN A 790 -31.02 -11.91 31.66
C ASN A 790 -30.01 -12.98 32.11
N THR A 791 -30.41 -14.25 32.16
CA THR A 791 -29.48 -15.35 32.48
C THR A 791 -28.41 -15.50 31.40
N LEU A 792 -28.79 -15.53 30.13
CA LEU A 792 -27.87 -15.66 29.01
C LEU A 792 -26.96 -14.45 28.79
N VAL A 793 -27.35 -13.27 29.27
CA VAL A 793 -26.50 -12.07 29.28
C VAL A 793 -25.42 -12.14 30.36
N ASN A 794 -25.74 -12.70 31.53
CA ASN A 794 -24.87 -12.63 32.71
C ASN A 794 -24.08 -13.92 32.98
N THR A 795 -24.40 -15.02 32.32
CA THR A 795 -23.70 -16.30 32.50
C THR A 795 -22.63 -16.51 31.43
N PRO A 796 -21.33 -16.54 31.79
CA PRO A 796 -20.27 -16.88 30.85
C PRO A 796 -20.35 -18.36 30.43
N VAL A 797 -20.10 -18.62 29.16
CA VAL A 797 -20.03 -19.94 28.55
C VAL A 797 -18.60 -20.20 28.12
N THR A 798 -18.04 -21.32 28.55
CA THR A 798 -16.71 -21.76 28.15
C THR A 798 -16.73 -22.31 26.72
N PHE A 799 -15.83 -21.83 25.87
CA PHE A 799 -15.53 -22.41 24.57
C PHE A 799 -14.07 -22.82 24.55
N HIS A 800 -13.79 -24.01 24.01
CA HIS A 800 -12.42 -24.51 23.96
C HIS A 800 -12.10 -25.24 22.66
N TYR A 801 -10.80 -25.32 22.37
CA TYR A 801 -10.24 -26.11 21.29
C TYR A 801 -8.91 -26.69 21.79
N ASP A 802 -8.90 -27.96 22.15
CA ASP A 802 -7.71 -28.71 22.56
C ASP A 802 -7.47 -29.86 21.56
N ASN A 803 -6.82 -29.54 20.43
CA ASN A 803 -6.58 -30.48 19.34
C ASN A 803 -5.45 -30.00 18.41
N ASP A 804 -4.81 -30.91 17.68
CA ASP A 804 -3.80 -30.65 16.63
C ASP A 804 -2.64 -29.73 17.08
N GLY A 805 -2.21 -29.86 18.33
CA GLY A 805 -1.13 -29.03 18.90
C GLY A 805 -1.56 -27.60 19.28
N HIS A 806 -2.85 -27.30 19.22
CA HIS A 806 -3.44 -26.04 19.67
C HIS A 806 -4.31 -26.24 20.90
N HIS A 807 -4.17 -25.36 21.87
CA HIS A 807 -4.97 -25.33 23.09
C HIS A 807 -5.44 -23.89 23.31
N LEU A 808 -6.72 -23.64 23.02
CA LEU A 808 -7.36 -22.34 23.19
C LEU A 808 -8.61 -22.50 24.04
N GLU A 809 -8.81 -21.57 24.97
CA GLU A 809 -10.00 -21.50 25.81
C GLU A 809 -10.37 -20.03 26.00
N TYR A 810 -11.65 -19.71 25.87
CA TYR A 810 -12.16 -18.39 26.18
C TYR A 810 -13.62 -18.47 26.66
N HIS A 811 -14.04 -17.49 27.46
CA HIS A 811 -15.40 -17.43 28.00
C HIS A 811 -16.16 -16.23 27.43
N HIS A 812 -17.33 -16.50 26.84
CA HIS A 812 -18.25 -15.47 26.34
C HIS A 812 -19.64 -15.72 26.93
N PRO A 813 -20.42 -14.70 27.32
CA PRO A 813 -21.84 -14.90 27.59
C PRO A 813 -22.56 -15.29 26.30
N THR A 814 -23.70 -15.97 26.34
CA THR A 814 -24.45 -16.29 25.10
C THR A 814 -24.93 -15.03 24.39
N ILE A 815 -25.27 -13.98 25.15
CA ILE A 815 -25.70 -12.68 24.64
C ILE A 815 -24.82 -11.60 25.26
N SER A 816 -24.05 -10.87 24.46
CA SER A 816 -23.32 -9.69 24.89
C SER A 816 -24.06 -8.42 24.45
N ILE A 817 -24.21 -7.45 25.35
CA ILE A 817 -24.98 -6.22 25.10
C ILE A 817 -24.14 -4.95 25.29
N PRO A 818 -24.46 -3.86 24.55
CA PRO A 818 -23.81 -2.57 24.73
C PRO A 818 -24.31 -1.86 26.00
N SER A 819 -23.82 -2.28 27.17
CA SER A 819 -23.71 -1.47 28.40
C SER A 819 -23.45 -2.37 29.62
N ASN A 820 -22.35 -2.13 30.33
CA ASN A 820 -22.31 -2.18 31.78
C ASN A 820 -22.04 -0.72 32.24
N PRO A 821 -22.83 -0.14 33.17
CA PRO A 821 -22.63 1.23 33.65
C PRO A 821 -21.22 1.54 34.19
N ASN A 822 -20.43 0.50 34.53
CA ASN A 822 -19.09 0.63 35.10
C ASN A 822 -17.94 0.26 34.14
N THR A 823 -18.19 0.01 32.85
CA THR A 823 -17.11 -0.21 31.86
C THR A 823 -17.37 0.58 30.56
N PRO A 824 -16.35 1.29 30.03
CA PRO A 824 -16.49 2.13 28.83
C PRO A 824 -16.41 1.36 27.50
N VAL A 825 -16.29 0.03 27.52
CA VAL A 825 -16.29 -0.76 26.27
C VAL A 825 -17.73 -1.08 25.90
N VAL A 826 -18.23 -0.34 24.91
CA VAL A 826 -19.56 -0.56 24.34
C VAL A 826 -19.42 -1.63 23.26
N ASP A 827 -19.43 -2.90 23.66
CA ASP A 827 -19.51 -3.96 22.66
C ASP A 827 -20.90 -3.93 22.01
N PRO A 828 -21.00 -3.86 20.68
CA PRO A 828 -22.29 -3.99 19.99
C PRO A 828 -22.98 -5.31 20.38
N LEU A 829 -24.32 -5.35 20.34
CA LEU A 829 -25.08 -6.58 20.55
C LEU A 829 -24.42 -7.72 19.77
N THR A 830 -24.01 -8.78 20.47
CA THR A 830 -23.31 -9.91 19.88
C THR A 830 -23.87 -11.19 20.47
N VAL A 831 -24.03 -12.21 19.65
CA VAL A 831 -24.42 -13.54 20.12
C VAL A 831 -23.18 -14.44 20.05
N TYR A 832 -23.07 -15.34 21.02
CA TYR A 832 -22.03 -16.37 21.09
C TYR A 832 -22.70 -17.71 21.35
N TYR A 833 -22.99 -18.44 20.29
CA TYR A 833 -23.67 -19.72 20.36
C TYR A 833 -22.98 -20.72 19.42
N ALA A 834 -22.36 -21.74 20.02
CA ALA A 834 -21.71 -22.82 19.28
C ALA A 834 -21.64 -24.10 20.15
N PRO A 835 -22.77 -24.79 20.37
CA PRO A 835 -22.81 -26.03 21.16
C PRO A 835 -21.72 -27.06 20.80
N PRO A 836 -21.36 -27.27 19.50
CA PRO A 836 -20.30 -28.22 19.14
C PRO A 836 -18.89 -27.88 19.66
N PHE A 837 -18.66 -26.64 20.08
CA PHE A 837 -17.36 -26.13 20.54
C PHE A 837 -17.38 -25.64 22.00
N GLN A 838 -18.46 -25.94 22.73
CA GLN A 838 -18.55 -25.64 24.17
C GLN A 838 -17.61 -26.55 24.96
N GLY A 839 -16.81 -25.95 25.82
CA GLY A 839 -16.03 -26.66 26.83
C GLY A 839 -16.84 -26.92 28.10
N PRO A 840 -16.23 -27.58 29.10
CA PRO A 840 -16.85 -27.72 30.42
C PRO A 840 -17.29 -26.37 31.00
N LEU A 841 -18.59 -26.23 31.29
CA LEU A 841 -19.18 -24.97 31.75
C LEU A 841 -18.73 -24.64 33.18
N GLN A 842 -18.12 -23.47 33.35
CA GLN A 842 -17.68 -22.95 34.64
C GLN A 842 -18.63 -21.85 35.13
N ILE A 843 -19.87 -22.23 35.48
CA ILE A 843 -20.91 -21.27 35.88
C ILE A 843 -20.80 -20.94 37.38
N PRO A 844 -20.55 -19.67 37.76
CA PRO A 844 -20.58 -19.24 39.17
C PRO A 844 -22.00 -19.31 39.74
N GLY A 845 -22.15 -19.63 41.04
CA GLY A 845 -23.45 -19.63 41.73
C GLY A 845 -24.06 -21.00 42.03
N GLY A 846 -23.33 -22.09 41.78
CA GLY A 846 -23.72 -23.45 42.19
C GLY A 846 -24.83 -24.09 41.34
N LEU A 847 -25.40 -25.19 41.84
CA LEU A 847 -26.34 -26.04 41.08
C LEU A 847 -27.58 -25.30 40.56
N ALA A 848 -28.11 -24.35 41.34
CA ALA A 848 -29.29 -23.58 40.93
C ALA A 848 -29.01 -22.66 39.74
N ALA A 849 -27.85 -22.01 39.72
CA ALA A 849 -27.42 -21.17 38.60
C ALA A 849 -27.18 -22.00 37.33
N GLN A 850 -26.59 -23.19 37.48
CA GLN A 850 -26.40 -24.13 36.37
C GLN A 850 -27.74 -24.60 35.79
N ALA A 851 -28.69 -25.01 36.63
CA ALA A 851 -30.01 -25.43 36.17
C ALA A 851 -30.77 -24.29 35.46
N LYS A 852 -30.68 -23.07 36.00
CA LYS A 852 -31.28 -21.88 35.38
C LYS A 852 -30.67 -21.60 34.00
N PHE A 853 -29.35 -21.71 33.87
CA PHE A 853 -28.66 -21.56 32.59
C PHE A 853 -29.14 -22.58 31.56
N PHE A 854 -29.18 -23.87 31.87
CA PHE A 854 -29.62 -24.88 30.90
C PHE A 854 -31.07 -24.69 30.46
N THR A 855 -31.95 -24.26 31.38
CA THR A 855 -33.34 -23.92 31.04
C THR A 855 -33.41 -22.73 30.09
N ALA A 856 -32.70 -21.65 30.41
CA ALA A 856 -32.63 -20.45 29.57
C ALA A 856 -31.98 -20.72 28.19
N PHE A 857 -30.92 -21.53 28.16
CA PHE A 857 -30.23 -21.92 26.94
C PHE A 857 -31.13 -22.77 26.04
N LYS A 858 -31.96 -23.64 26.63
CA LYS A 858 -32.94 -24.45 25.89
C LYS A 858 -34.05 -23.58 25.28
N GLU A 859 -34.61 -22.64 26.03
CA GLU A 859 -35.60 -21.70 25.51
C GLU A 859 -35.07 -20.91 24.31
N PHE A 860 -33.81 -20.46 24.37
CA PHE A 860 -33.18 -19.77 23.25
C PHE A 860 -32.94 -20.69 22.06
N GLU A 861 -32.46 -21.91 22.29
CA GLU A 861 -32.29 -22.94 21.25
C GLU A 861 -33.62 -23.26 20.54
N ASP A 862 -34.72 -23.37 21.28
CA ASP A 862 -36.04 -23.65 20.72
C ASP A 862 -36.51 -22.54 19.78
N ILE A 863 -36.20 -21.28 20.09
CA ILE A 863 -36.45 -20.15 19.18
C ILE A 863 -35.58 -20.28 17.92
N LEU A 864 -34.29 -20.58 18.08
CA LEU A 864 -33.35 -20.70 16.95
C LEU A 864 -33.72 -21.82 15.97
N GLN A 865 -34.27 -22.94 16.46
CA GLN A 865 -34.60 -24.11 15.66
C GLN A 865 -35.97 -24.05 14.99
N ARG A 866 -36.76 -23.00 15.25
CA ARG A 866 -38.09 -22.86 14.64
C ARG A 866 -38.02 -22.77 13.10
N PRO A 867 -38.91 -23.47 12.37
CA PRO A 867 -38.91 -23.44 10.90
C PRO A 867 -39.08 -22.04 10.28
N ASP A 868 -39.78 -21.12 10.95
CA ASP A 868 -39.91 -19.74 10.47
C ASP A 868 -38.67 -18.88 10.73
N MET A 869 -37.73 -19.35 11.55
CA MET A 869 -36.46 -18.66 11.83
C MET A 869 -35.33 -19.15 10.92
N VAL A 870 -35.37 -20.42 10.50
CA VAL A 870 -34.33 -21.06 9.69
C VAL A 870 -34.49 -20.74 8.21
N TYR A 871 -33.51 -20.03 7.64
CA TYR A 871 -33.38 -19.81 6.20
C TYR A 871 -32.47 -20.87 5.59
N GLU A 872 -33.01 -21.69 4.69
CA GLU A 872 -32.28 -22.75 4.01
C GLU A 872 -31.86 -22.35 2.59
N ARG A 873 -30.61 -22.64 2.22
CA ARG A 873 -30.11 -22.39 0.87
C ARG A 873 -29.04 -23.42 0.50
N ARG A 874 -29.22 -24.08 -0.65
CA ARG A 874 -28.16 -24.84 -1.29
C ARG A 874 -27.20 -23.88 -2.01
N LEU A 875 -25.91 -24.04 -1.79
CA LEU A 875 -24.86 -23.28 -2.49
C LEU A 875 -24.42 -24.06 -3.72
N ASP A 876 -24.51 -23.44 -4.89
CA ASP A 876 -24.01 -24.03 -6.14
C ASP A 876 -22.54 -23.63 -6.37
N PRO A 877 -21.76 -24.38 -7.19
CA PRO A 877 -20.42 -23.97 -7.56
C PRO A 877 -20.37 -22.53 -8.09
N GLY A 878 -19.47 -21.72 -7.54
CA GLY A 878 -19.36 -20.29 -7.82
C GLY A 878 -20.22 -19.38 -6.93
N ASP A 879 -21.08 -19.93 -6.06
CA ASP A 879 -21.74 -19.15 -5.01
C ASP A 879 -20.78 -18.97 -3.82
N CYS A 880 -20.72 -17.76 -3.28
CA CYS A 880 -20.06 -17.46 -2.02
C CYS A 880 -21.03 -16.75 -1.08
N VAL A 881 -21.27 -17.34 0.09
CA VAL A 881 -22.03 -16.67 1.15
C VAL A 881 -21.09 -15.89 2.05
N ILE A 882 -21.50 -14.68 2.43
CA ILE A 882 -20.80 -13.83 3.39
C ILE A 882 -21.77 -13.47 4.49
N PHE A 883 -21.36 -13.68 5.74
CA PHE A 883 -22.22 -13.40 6.88
C PHE A 883 -21.45 -12.87 8.09
N GLY A 884 -22.17 -12.12 8.93
CA GLY A 884 -21.66 -11.64 10.20
C GLY A 884 -21.62 -12.77 11.22
N ASN A 885 -20.45 -13.38 11.42
CA ASN A 885 -20.26 -14.55 12.29
C ASN A 885 -20.71 -14.33 13.75
N ARG A 886 -20.76 -13.07 14.20
CA ARG A 886 -21.21 -12.64 15.54
C ARG A 886 -22.70 -12.25 15.61
N ARG A 887 -23.47 -12.48 14.52
CA ARG A 887 -24.91 -12.19 14.39
C ARG A 887 -25.68 -13.35 13.78
N VAL A 888 -25.26 -13.81 12.61
CA VAL A 888 -25.96 -14.84 11.83
C VAL A 888 -25.34 -16.18 12.15
N LEU A 889 -26.13 -17.04 12.77
CA LEU A 889 -25.81 -18.44 13.00
C LEU A 889 -25.85 -19.18 11.68
N HIS A 890 -24.98 -20.17 11.53
CA HIS A 890 -24.94 -20.99 10.34
C HIS A 890 -24.78 -22.47 10.69
N GLY A 891 -25.16 -23.33 9.75
CA GLY A 891 -25.02 -24.77 9.87
C GLY A 891 -25.25 -25.43 8.51
N ARG A 892 -25.41 -26.75 8.53
CA ARG A 892 -25.84 -27.48 7.34
C ARG A 892 -26.60 -28.76 7.69
N THR A 893 -27.51 -29.14 6.79
CA THR A 893 -28.13 -30.47 6.85
C THR A 893 -27.09 -31.56 6.61
N GLU A 894 -27.44 -32.80 6.98
CA GLU A 894 -26.66 -33.98 6.59
C GLU A 894 -26.60 -34.14 5.07
N PHE A 895 -25.58 -34.85 4.58
CA PHE A 895 -25.46 -35.21 3.17
C PHE A 895 -24.83 -36.59 2.99
N ASP A 896 -25.09 -37.20 1.85
CA ASP A 896 -24.47 -38.46 1.47
C ASP A 896 -23.13 -38.19 0.75
N SER A 897 -22.02 -38.46 1.44
CA SER A 897 -20.67 -38.32 0.90
C SER A 897 -20.33 -39.32 -0.22
N MET A 898 -21.15 -40.36 -0.43
CA MET A 898 -20.98 -41.33 -1.51
C MET A 898 -21.61 -40.87 -2.83
N THR A 899 -22.53 -39.90 -2.79
CA THR A 899 -23.28 -39.45 -3.99
C THR A 899 -22.54 -38.42 -4.84
N GLY A 900 -21.49 -37.80 -4.31
CA GLY A 900 -20.77 -36.75 -5.03
C GLY A 900 -19.68 -36.07 -4.22
N GLU A 901 -19.18 -34.95 -4.75
CA GLU A 901 -18.15 -34.14 -4.09
C GLU A 901 -18.75 -32.87 -3.49
N ARG A 902 -18.31 -32.51 -2.29
CA ARG A 902 -18.62 -31.25 -1.63
C ARG A 902 -17.34 -30.58 -1.15
N HIS A 903 -17.10 -29.37 -1.63
CA HIS A 903 -15.91 -28.60 -1.33
C HIS A 903 -16.27 -27.12 -1.23
N LEU A 904 -16.17 -26.58 -0.01
CA LEU A 904 -16.23 -25.14 0.25
C LEU A 904 -14.84 -24.64 0.64
N LYS A 905 -14.56 -23.37 0.38
CA LYS A 905 -13.37 -22.68 0.87
C LYS A 905 -13.75 -21.47 1.71
N GLY A 906 -13.17 -21.37 2.90
CA GLY A 906 -13.49 -20.36 3.89
C GLY A 906 -12.43 -19.25 4.01
N ALA A 907 -12.87 -18.05 4.39
CA ALA A 907 -12.00 -16.94 4.81
C ALA A 907 -12.68 -16.11 5.91
N TYR A 908 -11.88 -15.42 6.73
CA TYR A 908 -12.37 -14.55 7.82
C TYR A 908 -11.92 -13.12 7.60
N VAL A 909 -12.75 -12.15 7.96
CA VAL A 909 -12.40 -10.71 8.00
C VAL A 909 -12.91 -10.13 9.31
N ASP A 910 -12.15 -9.22 9.93
CA ASP A 910 -12.55 -8.58 11.18
C ASP A 910 -13.56 -7.45 10.97
N TRP A 911 -14.32 -7.14 12.02
CA TRP A 911 -15.33 -6.08 11.96
C TRP A 911 -14.75 -4.69 11.73
N ASP A 912 -13.53 -4.43 12.17
CA ASP A 912 -12.93 -3.09 12.02
C ASP A 912 -12.63 -2.77 10.56
N ASP A 913 -12.09 -3.75 9.83
CA ASP A 913 -11.94 -3.72 8.37
C ASP A 913 -13.28 -3.50 7.65
N PHE A 914 -14.30 -4.27 8.02
CA PHE A 914 -15.65 -4.12 7.47
C PHE A 914 -16.24 -2.73 7.73
N LYS A 915 -16.11 -2.21 8.96
CA LYS A 915 -16.60 -0.88 9.36
C LYS A 915 -15.87 0.22 8.62
N ASP A 916 -14.54 0.13 8.50
CA ASP A 916 -13.73 1.10 7.75
C ASP A 916 -14.20 1.17 6.30
N ARG A 917 -14.24 0.03 5.61
CA ARG A 917 -14.64 -0.02 4.20
C ARG A 917 -16.05 0.51 3.97
N THR A 918 -16.99 0.14 4.84
CA THR A 918 -18.37 0.64 4.79
C THR A 918 -18.43 2.16 4.95
N ARG A 919 -17.74 2.73 5.94
CA ARG A 919 -17.72 4.18 6.19
C ARG A 919 -17.04 4.98 5.08
N VAL A 920 -16.03 4.39 4.43
CA VAL A 920 -15.38 5.02 3.26
C VAL A 920 -16.36 5.11 2.10
N LEU A 921 -17.07 4.02 1.79
CA LEU A 921 -17.99 3.97 0.66
C LEU A 921 -19.32 4.70 0.94
N ASP A 922 -19.80 4.74 2.18
CA ASP A 922 -20.95 5.57 2.54
C ASP A 922 -20.73 7.03 2.14
N LYS A 923 -19.52 7.59 2.27
CA LYS A 923 -19.25 8.98 1.82
C LYS A 923 -19.49 9.21 0.32
N LEU A 924 -19.50 8.14 -0.49
CA LEU A 924 -19.72 8.20 -1.93
C LEU A 924 -21.19 7.98 -2.32
N PHE A 925 -21.94 7.23 -1.50
CA PHE A 925 -23.27 6.71 -1.86
C PHE A 925 -24.38 7.01 -0.84
N SER A 926 -24.09 7.65 0.31
CA SER A 926 -25.06 7.97 1.38
C SER A 926 -25.59 9.39 1.36
#